data_AF-A0AAQ4RMI1-F1
#
_entry.id   AF-A0AAQ4RMI1-F1
#
_cell.length_a   1.000
_cell.length_b   1.000
_cell.length_c   1.000
_cell.angle_alpha   90.00
_cell.angle_beta   90.00
_cell.angle_gamma   90.00
#
_symmetry.space_group_name_H-M   'P 1'
#
loop_
_entity.id
_entity.type
_entity.pdbx_description
1 polymer ?
#
loop_
_entity_poly.entity_id
_entity_poly.type
_entity_poly.pdbx_seq_one_letter_code
_entity_poly.pdbx_strand_id
1 'polypeptide(L)'
;MSRFEKKIIKKLKIHSPKKQPIGRGQALFVILCLFKLSSVTGQARYSVPEEQAEGSFVGNIARDLGLDVARLKSGKARIITKGRRQYVDLNRDKGTLVIKERIDREELCGKTTPCSFSFEVILENPIQLYRVTVEVIDVNDNSPSFPRDEISLNIVESVVTGTRFSLESAYDPDVGINDIQKYILKPVDHFKLEVQSQPDGGKSIEMVLQNPLDREKEETHILVLIASDGGEPHRSGTVRIHITVLDINDNAPVCSQPVYKAEVKENSPEGTVVTTVSADDADKGVNSEVTFSIAHVTREVKQLFEVNDKTGEIQIAGKLDFEKSETYQLNVKASDQGGLSDTCKLIIQLIDENDNIPTIQLMSFANSISEDSPPGTTIAVINVDDVDSDGNGVVKCSIDSDMPFKMESSLTGYYTILTDNVLDRESIPEYNITITVSDQGSPPLTSRKQINVKVSDVNDNPPEFHQSEYSKTLPENNSPGFSVFTLSARDADSGQNARVSYFLEEKEVNGAAVSSLVSVNSESGVIHAVRSFDFEQIKSFEFNVTARDAGSPPLSSVATVRLIVQDQNDNPPQVLYPVQIGGSLVAEMVPRSADVGYLVTKVVAVDVDSGQNAWLSYKLQKATDRALFEVGLQNGEIRTIRGVTDKDAVKQRLTVIVEDNGQPSRSATIIVNVAVADSFPEVLSEFTDYTQDKEYNDNLTFYLVLALAVVSFLFITCLVVIISVKIYRWRQSRVLYHSNLPVIPYYPPRYSDTLGTGTLPHVYNYEVCRTNDSRKSDCKFGTVGSQNVLIMDPSSTGTMQRIQSEKNILDEPDSPLEVMLGRGFAFSGPWTESLHSQLLVGFISCNIDFTFTLLHLMLKSTLMSFNGKTYLNLFHTDLGFISQLRWMAIFVTKSHLYYCICFRHFHCHFSTVQYFF
;
A
#
# COMPACT_ATOMS: atom_id res chain seq x y z
N MET A 1 44.24 29.63 -72.30
CA MET A 1 45.71 29.69 -72.55
C MET A 1 46.11 28.35 -73.16
N SER A 2 46.76 28.23 -74.32
CA SER A 2 48.04 28.81 -74.79
C SER A 2 49.29 28.05 -74.30
N ARG A 3 49.82 27.19 -75.18
CA ARG A 3 51.24 26.79 -75.41
C ARG A 3 52.19 26.58 -74.22
N PHE A 4 52.98 25.50 -74.28
CA PHE A 4 54.44 25.64 -74.35
C PHE A 4 55.12 24.43 -75.04
N GLU A 5 56.31 24.63 -75.62
CA GLU A 5 57.14 23.60 -76.27
C GLU A 5 58.51 23.43 -75.58
N LYS A 6 59.12 22.24 -75.70
CA LYS A 6 60.55 21.92 -76.05
C LYS A 6 61.04 20.66 -75.29
N LYS A 7 61.79 19.67 -75.83
CA LYS A 7 62.72 19.47 -76.98
C LYS A 7 64.18 19.32 -76.51
N ILE A 8 64.82 18.16 -76.76
CA ILE A 8 66.28 17.98 -76.91
C ILE A 8 66.62 16.63 -77.58
N ILE A 9 67.82 16.49 -78.15
CA ILE A 9 68.27 15.39 -79.04
C ILE A 9 69.79 15.15 -78.84
N LYS A 10 70.28 13.88 -78.85
CA LYS A 10 71.63 13.35 -79.26
C LYS A 10 72.05 12.08 -78.45
N LYS A 11 73.00 11.18 -78.84
CA LYS A 11 74.12 11.23 -79.83
C LYS A 11 74.69 9.79 -80.15
N LEU A 12 75.17 9.55 -81.39
CA LEU A 12 76.28 8.62 -81.81
C LEU A 12 76.08 7.07 -81.70
N LYS A 13 76.80 6.16 -82.42
CA LYS A 13 77.96 6.30 -83.35
C LYS A 13 78.08 5.20 -84.48
N ILE A 14 78.08 5.65 -85.74
CA ILE A 14 78.96 5.30 -86.92
C ILE A 14 79.57 3.87 -87.06
N HIS A 15 79.32 3.23 -88.22
CA HIS A 15 80.41 2.76 -89.13
C HIS A 15 80.01 2.65 -90.62
N SER A 16 80.97 2.88 -91.52
CA SER A 16 80.91 2.52 -92.95
C SER A 16 82.31 2.26 -93.52
N PRO A 17 82.41 1.36 -94.52
CA PRO A 17 83.04 1.70 -95.81
C PRO A 17 82.28 1.04 -97.01
N LYS A 18 82.46 1.35 -98.30
CA LYS A 18 83.15 2.43 -99.05
C LYS A 18 82.56 2.47 -100.49
N LYS A 19 83.03 3.38 -101.35
CA LYS A 19 83.01 3.25 -102.82
C LYS A 19 84.40 3.57 -103.40
N GLN A 20 84.72 3.01 -104.57
CA GLN A 20 85.79 3.50 -105.46
C GLN A 20 85.36 3.37 -106.94
N PRO A 21 85.89 4.21 -107.85
CA PRO A 21 85.47 4.26 -109.25
C PRO A 21 86.41 3.49 -110.20
N ILE A 22 85.98 3.30 -111.46
CA ILE A 22 86.80 2.77 -112.56
C ILE A 22 86.95 3.85 -113.65
N GLY A 23 88.17 4.05 -114.13
CA GLY A 23 88.52 4.97 -115.22
C GLY A 23 88.68 4.26 -116.58
N ARG A 24 88.78 5.05 -117.67
CA ARG A 24 89.02 4.57 -119.04
C ARG A 24 90.51 4.37 -119.34
N GLY A 25 90.87 3.37 -120.14
CA GLY A 25 92.17 3.36 -120.83
C GLY A 25 92.57 2.06 -121.56
N GLN A 26 92.36 2.03 -122.90
CA GLN A 26 93.09 1.21 -123.90
C GLN A 26 92.94 -0.35 -123.81
N ALA A 27 93.32 -1.17 -124.82
CA ALA A 27 93.11 -1.09 -126.29
C ALA A 27 93.44 -2.45 -126.99
N LEU A 28 92.92 -2.65 -128.22
CA LEU A 28 93.32 -3.62 -129.28
C LEU A 28 93.01 -5.16 -129.16
N PHE A 29 93.02 -5.79 -130.36
CA PHE A 29 92.82 -7.21 -130.76
C PHE A 29 91.52 -7.93 -130.30
N VAL A 30 90.55 -8.35 -131.15
CA VAL A 30 90.43 -8.91 -132.53
C VAL A 30 90.30 -10.45 -132.58
N ILE A 31 89.06 -10.89 -132.82
CA ILE A 31 88.56 -12.02 -133.64
C ILE A 31 89.41 -13.32 -133.74
N LEU A 32 88.91 -14.41 -133.14
CA LEU A 32 88.56 -15.70 -133.79
C LEU A 32 87.82 -16.55 -132.72
N CYS A 33 86.50 -16.76 -132.79
CA CYS A 33 85.76 -17.73 -133.61
C CYS A 33 85.96 -19.23 -133.29
N LEU A 34 84.87 -19.83 -132.79
CA LEU A 34 84.39 -21.19 -133.08
C LEU A 34 85.22 -22.40 -132.62
N PHE A 35 84.88 -22.91 -131.44
CA PHE A 35 84.33 -24.28 -131.33
C PHE A 35 83.20 -24.30 -130.28
N LYS A 36 82.02 -24.83 -130.63
CA LYS A 36 80.90 -25.01 -129.70
C LYS A 36 80.93 -26.43 -129.12
N LEU A 37 80.97 -26.53 -127.79
CA LEU A 37 80.49 -27.69 -127.05
C LEU A 37 79.25 -27.25 -126.26
N SER A 38 78.12 -27.93 -126.45
CA SER A 38 76.84 -27.55 -125.85
C SER A 38 76.19 -28.73 -125.13
N SER A 39 76.55 -28.92 -123.86
CA SER A 39 75.83 -29.79 -122.93
C SER A 39 74.68 -29.02 -122.28
N VAL A 40 73.44 -29.26 -122.72
CA VAL A 40 72.24 -28.63 -122.16
C VAL A 40 71.50 -29.64 -121.28
N THR A 41 71.57 -29.44 -119.96
CA THR A 41 70.76 -30.17 -118.97
C THR A 41 69.44 -29.42 -118.75
N GLY A 42 68.39 -29.81 -119.47
CA GLY A 42 67.05 -29.24 -119.27
C GLY A 42 66.40 -29.75 -117.98
N GLN A 43 65.88 -28.84 -117.15
CA GLN A 43 64.96 -29.13 -116.06
C GLN A 43 63.62 -28.46 -116.36
N ALA A 44 62.54 -29.23 -116.35
CA ALA A 44 61.18 -28.68 -116.48
C ALA A 44 60.56 -28.46 -115.09
N ARG A 45 59.78 -27.39 -114.95
CA ARG A 45 58.90 -27.16 -113.81
C ARG A 45 57.48 -26.89 -114.31
N TYR A 46 56.50 -27.50 -113.66
CA TYR A 46 55.08 -27.26 -113.87
C TYR A 46 54.42 -27.00 -112.53
N SER A 47 53.32 -26.25 -112.55
CA SER A 47 52.48 -26.00 -111.40
C SER A 47 51.07 -26.49 -111.73
N VAL A 48 50.51 -27.35 -110.88
CA VAL A 48 49.17 -27.90 -111.08
C VAL A 48 48.36 -27.69 -109.80
N PRO A 49 47.10 -27.21 -109.86
CA PRO A 49 46.22 -27.31 -108.71
C PRO A 49 46.01 -28.78 -108.35
N GLU A 50 45.69 -29.02 -107.09
CA GLU A 50 45.31 -30.34 -106.62
C GLU A 50 43.87 -30.73 -106.99
N GLU A 51 43.47 -31.94 -106.58
CA GLU A 51 42.12 -32.51 -106.70
C GLU A 51 41.55 -32.59 -108.13
N GLN A 52 42.40 -32.35 -109.13
CA GLN A 52 42.09 -32.41 -110.55
C GLN A 52 41.78 -33.84 -111.01
N ALA A 53 40.86 -33.96 -111.97
CA ALA A 53 40.43 -35.23 -112.51
C ALA A 53 41.55 -35.98 -113.26
N GLU A 54 41.50 -37.32 -113.27
CA GLU A 54 42.39 -38.17 -114.06
C GLU A 54 42.34 -37.79 -115.56
N GLY A 55 43.50 -37.80 -116.22
CA GLY A 55 43.68 -37.35 -117.60
C GLY A 55 43.88 -35.84 -117.77
N SER A 56 43.77 -35.02 -116.71
CA SER A 56 43.95 -33.56 -116.79
C SER A 56 45.36 -33.17 -117.22
N PHE A 57 45.49 -32.05 -117.95
CA PHE A 57 46.74 -31.61 -118.56
C PHE A 57 47.68 -30.91 -117.56
N VAL A 58 48.92 -31.38 -117.45
CA VAL A 58 49.95 -30.81 -116.55
C VAL A 58 50.96 -29.93 -117.30
N GLY A 59 51.32 -30.29 -118.53
CA GLY A 59 52.34 -29.57 -119.30
C GLY A 59 52.76 -30.25 -120.61
N ASN A 60 53.48 -29.54 -121.49
CA ASN A 60 53.96 -30.07 -122.77
C ASN A 60 55.47 -30.28 -122.75
N ILE A 61 55.90 -31.38 -122.12
CA ILE A 61 57.31 -31.72 -121.95
C ILE A 61 58.08 -31.87 -123.27
N ALA A 62 57.42 -32.22 -124.38
CA ALA A 62 58.03 -32.19 -125.71
C ALA A 62 58.47 -30.77 -126.09
N ARG A 63 57.52 -29.83 -126.10
CA ARG A 63 57.77 -28.42 -126.43
C ARG A 63 58.79 -27.79 -125.49
N ASP A 64 58.62 -27.98 -124.19
CA ASP A 64 59.30 -27.19 -123.17
C ASP A 64 60.76 -27.65 -122.94
N LEU A 65 61.09 -28.91 -123.30
CA LEU A 65 62.46 -29.43 -123.33
C LEU A 65 63.08 -29.46 -124.75
N GLY A 66 62.38 -28.97 -125.77
CA GLY A 66 62.86 -28.97 -127.16
C GLY A 66 62.98 -30.36 -127.79
N LEU A 67 62.16 -31.32 -127.33
CA LEU A 67 62.11 -32.70 -127.81
C LEU A 67 61.03 -32.87 -128.88
N ASP A 68 61.40 -33.45 -130.02
CA ASP A 68 60.43 -33.87 -131.03
C ASP A 68 59.54 -35.02 -130.50
N VAL A 69 58.25 -35.01 -130.83
CA VAL A 69 57.31 -36.08 -130.51
C VAL A 69 57.73 -37.39 -131.18
N ALA A 70 58.32 -37.35 -132.38
CA ALA A 70 58.91 -38.55 -133.00
C ALA A 70 60.12 -39.09 -132.21
N ARG A 71 60.87 -38.21 -131.52
CA ARG A 71 61.97 -38.59 -130.62
C ARG A 71 61.46 -39.24 -129.33
N LEU A 72 60.35 -38.78 -128.77
CA LEU A 72 59.72 -39.44 -127.60
C LEU A 72 59.28 -40.88 -127.89
N LYS A 73 58.73 -41.15 -129.09
CA LYS A 73 58.32 -42.50 -129.50
C LYS A 73 59.54 -43.40 -129.77
N SER A 74 60.46 -42.95 -130.62
CA SER A 74 61.66 -43.73 -130.99
C SER A 74 62.60 -43.98 -129.80
N GLY A 75 62.70 -43.02 -128.87
CA GLY A 75 63.42 -43.14 -127.61
C GLY A 75 62.66 -43.81 -126.46
N LYS A 76 61.49 -44.44 -126.71
CA LYS A 76 60.68 -45.15 -125.70
C LYS A 76 60.44 -44.38 -124.39
N ALA A 77 60.17 -43.07 -124.48
CA ALA A 77 60.16 -42.18 -123.32
C ALA A 77 59.29 -42.72 -122.16
N ARG A 78 59.83 -42.73 -120.94
CA ARG A 78 59.12 -43.20 -119.73
C ARG A 78 59.45 -42.35 -118.51
N ILE A 79 58.47 -42.17 -117.64
CA ILE A 79 58.65 -41.60 -116.31
C ILE A 79 59.22 -42.67 -115.38
N ILE A 80 60.13 -42.26 -114.49
CA ILE A 80 60.53 -43.00 -113.31
C ILE A 80 60.28 -42.11 -112.08
N THR A 81 59.49 -42.64 -111.14
CA THR A 81 59.25 -42.06 -109.81
C THR A 81 60.11 -42.78 -108.77
N LYS A 82 60.38 -42.13 -107.63
CA LYS A 82 61.11 -42.72 -106.49
C LYS A 82 60.21 -43.39 -105.45
N GLY A 83 58.89 -43.31 -105.63
CA GLY A 83 57.87 -43.91 -104.77
C GLY A 83 56.94 -44.86 -105.55
N ARG A 84 56.05 -45.55 -104.84
CA ARG A 84 55.12 -46.54 -105.42
C ARG A 84 53.94 -45.93 -106.18
N ARG A 85 53.42 -44.77 -105.75
CA ARG A 85 52.36 -44.02 -106.46
C ARG A 85 52.94 -43.26 -107.65
N GLN A 86 52.10 -42.98 -108.66
CA GLN A 86 52.52 -42.31 -109.90
C GLN A 86 51.46 -41.32 -110.36
N TYR A 87 51.40 -40.17 -109.70
CA TYR A 87 50.45 -39.08 -109.95
C TYR A 87 50.37 -38.58 -111.40
N VAL A 88 51.45 -38.68 -112.18
CA VAL A 88 51.56 -38.13 -113.54
C VAL A 88 52.07 -39.19 -114.52
N ASP A 89 51.45 -39.27 -115.70
CA ASP A 89 51.88 -40.12 -116.82
C ASP A 89 52.25 -39.31 -118.07
N LEU A 90 52.98 -39.93 -119.01
CA LEU A 90 53.50 -39.30 -120.22
C LEU A 90 52.75 -39.78 -121.46
N ASN A 91 51.90 -38.90 -122.03
CA ASN A 91 51.29 -39.15 -123.32
C ASN A 91 52.33 -39.01 -124.46
N ARG A 92 52.88 -40.15 -124.89
CA ARG A 92 53.90 -40.27 -125.94
C ARG A 92 53.44 -39.80 -127.33
N ASP A 93 52.13 -39.75 -127.57
CA ASP A 93 51.57 -39.36 -128.87
C ASP A 93 51.43 -37.85 -129.04
N LYS A 94 51.29 -37.10 -127.93
CA LYS A 94 51.15 -35.64 -127.91
C LYS A 94 52.36 -34.92 -127.29
N GLY A 95 53.22 -35.64 -126.59
CA GLY A 95 54.34 -35.05 -125.84
C GLY A 95 53.93 -34.32 -124.57
N THR A 96 52.79 -34.71 -123.98
CA THR A 96 52.17 -34.01 -122.85
C THR A 96 52.14 -34.87 -121.59
N LEU A 97 52.37 -34.23 -120.45
CA LEU A 97 52.15 -34.82 -119.13
C LEU A 97 50.67 -34.70 -118.76
N VAL A 98 50.10 -35.78 -118.23
CA VAL A 98 48.70 -35.85 -117.77
C VAL A 98 48.62 -36.47 -116.38
N ILE A 99 47.63 -36.07 -115.59
CA ILE A 99 47.36 -36.68 -114.28
C ILE A 99 46.86 -38.11 -114.48
N LYS A 100 47.31 -39.02 -113.61
CA LYS A 100 47.00 -40.46 -113.67
C LYS A 100 46.29 -40.98 -112.41
N GLU A 101 46.52 -40.32 -111.29
CA GLU A 101 46.02 -40.66 -109.96
C GLU A 101 45.77 -39.30 -109.28
N ARG A 102 44.65 -39.16 -108.55
CA ARG A 102 44.28 -37.89 -107.91
C ARG A 102 45.42 -37.38 -107.02
N ILE A 103 45.70 -36.08 -107.09
CA ILE A 103 46.71 -35.42 -106.26
C ILE A 103 45.97 -34.76 -105.12
N ASP A 104 46.18 -35.31 -103.93
CA ASP A 104 45.80 -34.79 -102.62
C ASP A 104 47.09 -34.23 -102.00
N ARG A 105 47.11 -32.95 -101.62
CA ARG A 105 48.31 -32.24 -101.13
C ARG A 105 48.52 -32.48 -99.64
N GLU A 106 47.47 -32.79 -98.90
CA GLU A 106 47.44 -33.02 -97.45
C GLU A 106 48.14 -34.33 -97.10
N GLU A 107 47.81 -35.41 -97.82
CA GLU A 107 48.49 -36.71 -97.71
C GLU A 107 49.93 -36.62 -98.22
N LEU A 108 50.19 -35.81 -99.25
CA LEU A 108 51.53 -35.71 -99.86
C LEU A 108 52.52 -34.86 -99.05
N CYS A 109 52.05 -33.76 -98.45
CA CYS A 109 52.88 -32.70 -97.88
C CYS A 109 52.41 -32.19 -96.50
N GLY A 110 51.15 -32.44 -96.10
CA GLY A 110 50.52 -31.76 -94.96
C GLY A 110 50.67 -30.23 -95.08
N LYS A 111 50.95 -29.54 -93.97
CA LYS A 111 51.23 -28.09 -93.98
C LYS A 111 52.60 -27.66 -94.53
N THR A 112 53.39 -28.56 -95.14
CA THR A 112 54.72 -28.17 -95.67
C THR A 112 54.62 -27.45 -97.02
N THR A 113 55.20 -26.25 -97.09
CA THR A 113 55.21 -25.41 -98.29
C THR A 113 56.65 -25.02 -98.70
N PRO A 114 56.96 -24.92 -100.01
CA PRO A 114 56.11 -25.29 -101.16
C PRO A 114 56.00 -26.81 -101.35
N CYS A 115 54.79 -27.32 -101.56
CA CYS A 115 54.57 -28.73 -101.85
C CYS A 115 54.97 -29.04 -103.29
N SER A 116 55.91 -29.98 -103.49
CA SER A 116 56.30 -30.39 -104.84
C SER A 116 56.86 -31.82 -104.88
N PHE A 117 56.52 -32.55 -105.93
CA PHE A 117 57.12 -33.86 -106.24
C PHE A 117 57.98 -33.77 -107.50
N SER A 118 59.03 -34.59 -107.57
CA SER A 118 59.93 -34.61 -108.72
C SER A 118 60.17 -36.02 -109.24
N PHE A 119 60.17 -36.17 -110.56
CA PHE A 119 60.35 -37.44 -111.25
C PHE A 119 61.33 -37.28 -112.42
N GLU A 120 61.92 -38.39 -112.84
CA GLU A 120 62.92 -38.44 -113.91
C GLU A 120 62.30 -39.03 -115.19
N VAL A 121 62.30 -38.27 -116.28
CA VAL A 121 61.86 -38.75 -117.61
C VAL A 121 63.08 -39.24 -118.38
N ILE A 122 63.08 -40.52 -118.73
CA ILE A 122 64.18 -41.18 -119.45
C ILE A 122 63.76 -41.48 -120.89
N LEU A 123 64.63 -41.09 -121.83
CA LEU A 123 64.65 -41.55 -123.21
C LEU A 123 65.85 -42.48 -123.41
N GLU A 124 65.72 -43.46 -124.30
CA GLU A 124 66.74 -44.44 -124.65
C GLU A 124 67.35 -44.12 -126.04
N ASN A 125 68.56 -44.62 -126.31
CA ASN A 125 69.27 -44.59 -127.60
C ASN A 125 69.26 -43.22 -128.35
N PRO A 126 70.15 -42.27 -128.02
CA PRO A 126 71.03 -42.24 -126.85
C PRO A 126 70.24 -42.05 -125.55
N ILE A 127 70.81 -42.49 -124.42
CA ILE A 127 70.17 -42.32 -123.11
C ILE A 127 70.20 -40.83 -122.72
N GLN A 128 69.03 -40.26 -122.44
CA GLN A 128 68.86 -38.89 -121.97
C GLN A 128 67.89 -38.89 -120.78
N LEU A 129 68.21 -38.14 -119.73
CA LEU A 129 67.43 -38.09 -118.49
C LEU A 129 67.12 -36.63 -118.16
N TYR A 130 65.84 -36.32 -118.01
CA TYR A 130 65.33 -34.99 -117.71
C TYR A 130 64.60 -35.02 -116.37
N ARG A 131 65.01 -34.17 -115.42
CA ARG A 131 64.28 -34.04 -114.16
C ARG A 131 63.11 -33.07 -114.36
N VAL A 132 61.92 -33.54 -114.02
CA VAL A 132 60.70 -32.72 -113.95
C VAL A 132 60.39 -32.48 -112.47
N THR A 133 59.83 -31.33 -112.16
CA THR A 133 59.29 -31.04 -110.82
C THR A 133 57.90 -30.44 -111.01
N VAL A 134 56.92 -31.03 -110.33
CA VAL A 134 55.54 -30.55 -110.32
C VAL A 134 55.29 -29.98 -108.94
N GLU A 135 55.00 -28.68 -108.91
CA GLU A 135 54.55 -27.94 -107.74
C GLU A 135 53.04 -28.08 -107.65
N VAL A 136 52.55 -28.45 -106.46
CA VAL A 136 51.12 -28.66 -106.20
C VAL A 136 50.58 -27.37 -105.59
N ILE A 137 49.64 -26.73 -106.27
CA ILE A 137 48.95 -25.53 -105.79
C ILE A 137 47.77 -25.97 -104.93
N ASP A 138 47.77 -25.45 -103.71
CA ASP A 138 46.74 -25.58 -102.69
C ASP A 138 45.35 -25.11 -103.18
N VAL A 139 44.30 -25.86 -102.86
CA VAL A 139 42.89 -25.55 -103.17
C VAL A 139 42.08 -25.56 -101.86
N ASN A 140 41.09 -24.66 -101.73
CA ASN A 140 40.24 -24.55 -100.52
C ASN A 140 39.23 -25.71 -100.46
N ASP A 141 39.74 -26.88 -100.12
CA ASP A 141 39.16 -28.21 -100.27
C ASP A 141 38.73 -28.79 -98.91
N ASN A 142 39.44 -28.46 -97.83
CA ASN A 142 39.08 -28.80 -96.45
C ASN A 142 38.30 -27.66 -95.78
N SER A 143 38.28 -27.55 -94.45
CA SER A 143 37.61 -26.46 -93.74
C SER A 143 38.05 -26.40 -92.28
N PRO A 144 37.94 -25.24 -91.60
CA PRO A 144 38.33 -25.13 -90.20
C PRO A 144 37.50 -26.08 -89.33
N SER A 145 38.16 -26.86 -88.48
CA SER A 145 37.53 -27.86 -87.60
C SER A 145 38.02 -27.69 -86.16
N PHE A 146 37.14 -27.83 -85.17
CA PHE A 146 37.55 -27.77 -83.76
C PHE A 146 37.81 -29.18 -83.21
N PRO A 147 38.76 -29.39 -82.27
CA PRO A 147 39.02 -30.71 -81.69
C PRO A 147 37.88 -31.32 -80.87
N ARG A 148 36.83 -30.53 -80.57
CA ARG A 148 35.65 -30.91 -79.77
C ARG A 148 34.40 -30.25 -80.36
N ASP A 149 33.25 -30.93 -80.24
CA ASP A 149 31.95 -30.38 -80.65
C ASP A 149 31.42 -29.30 -79.69
N GLU A 150 31.88 -29.32 -78.44
CA GLU A 150 31.50 -28.38 -77.38
C GLU A 150 32.63 -28.18 -76.36
N ILE A 151 32.76 -26.96 -75.84
CA ILE A 151 33.74 -26.56 -74.82
C ILE A 151 32.96 -26.13 -73.57
N SER A 152 33.03 -26.91 -72.49
CA SER A 152 32.46 -26.52 -71.19
C SER A 152 33.47 -25.75 -70.35
N LEU A 153 33.06 -24.62 -69.78
CA LEU A 153 33.85 -23.80 -68.85
C LEU A 153 33.02 -23.50 -67.60
N ASN A 154 33.64 -23.66 -66.43
CA ASN A 154 33.05 -23.25 -65.16
C ASN A 154 33.82 -22.03 -64.65
N ILE A 155 33.14 -20.92 -64.39
CA ILE A 155 33.76 -19.62 -64.07
C ILE A 155 33.05 -19.03 -62.85
N VAL A 156 33.77 -18.74 -61.75
CA VAL A 156 33.16 -18.05 -60.59
C VAL A 156 32.82 -16.60 -60.94
N GLU A 157 31.72 -16.07 -60.43
CA GLU A 157 31.29 -14.72 -60.85
C GLU A 157 32.21 -13.60 -60.39
N SER A 158 32.82 -13.78 -59.22
CA SER A 158 33.86 -12.90 -58.67
C SER A 158 35.18 -12.84 -59.47
N VAL A 159 35.24 -13.47 -60.66
CA VAL A 159 36.38 -13.30 -61.58
C VAL A 159 36.52 -11.84 -62.02
N VAL A 160 37.67 -11.26 -61.72
CA VAL A 160 38.03 -9.89 -62.10
C VAL A 160 38.04 -9.73 -63.63
N THR A 161 37.47 -8.63 -64.12
CA THR A 161 37.47 -8.29 -65.55
C THR A 161 38.89 -8.12 -66.08
N GLY A 162 39.12 -8.53 -67.33
CA GLY A 162 40.45 -8.69 -67.93
C GLY A 162 41.08 -10.08 -67.73
N THR A 163 40.47 -10.96 -66.91
CA THR A 163 40.88 -12.37 -66.81
C THR A 163 40.72 -13.10 -68.15
N ARG A 164 41.66 -14.02 -68.44
CA ARG A 164 41.80 -14.69 -69.73
C ARG A 164 41.64 -16.21 -69.61
N PHE A 165 40.87 -16.77 -70.51
CA PHE A 165 40.63 -18.20 -70.65
C PHE A 165 41.21 -18.67 -71.99
N SER A 166 42.18 -19.58 -71.96
CA SER A 166 42.76 -20.16 -73.18
C SER A 166 41.75 -21.09 -73.83
N LEU A 167 41.54 -20.96 -75.14
CA LEU A 167 40.67 -21.85 -75.93
C LEU A 167 41.50 -22.71 -76.89
N GLU A 168 41.01 -23.91 -77.20
CA GLU A 168 41.61 -24.77 -78.21
C GLU A 168 41.37 -24.19 -79.60
N SER A 169 42.46 -23.93 -80.34
CA SER A 169 42.39 -23.41 -81.71
C SER A 169 41.82 -24.45 -82.67
N ALA A 170 41.06 -23.99 -83.66
CA ALA A 170 40.66 -24.85 -84.77
C ALA A 170 41.88 -25.26 -85.60
N TYR A 171 41.77 -26.43 -86.23
CA TYR A 171 42.70 -26.97 -87.20
C TYR A 171 42.04 -27.02 -88.57
N ASP A 172 42.76 -26.54 -89.57
CA ASP A 172 42.41 -26.65 -91.00
C ASP A 172 43.61 -27.29 -91.69
N PRO A 173 43.47 -28.33 -92.53
CA PRO A 173 44.58 -28.89 -93.29
C PRO A 173 45.24 -27.91 -94.28
N ASP A 174 44.47 -26.98 -94.85
CA ASP A 174 44.87 -26.16 -96.00
C ASP A 174 45.96 -25.11 -95.63
N VAL A 175 46.59 -24.45 -96.61
CA VAL A 175 47.76 -23.57 -96.37
C VAL A 175 47.64 -22.13 -96.91
N GLY A 176 48.44 -21.23 -96.35
CA GLY A 176 48.59 -19.87 -96.87
C GLY A 176 47.36 -18.98 -96.66
N ILE A 177 46.51 -18.86 -97.68
CA ILE A 177 45.26 -18.07 -97.63
C ILE A 177 44.04 -18.95 -97.33
N ASN A 178 44.09 -20.23 -97.68
CA ASN A 178 43.04 -21.22 -97.41
C ASN A 178 43.12 -21.69 -95.94
N ASP A 179 44.31 -21.65 -95.31
CA ASP A 179 44.44 -21.80 -93.86
C ASP A 179 43.60 -20.75 -93.09
N ILE A 180 43.28 -21.03 -91.82
CA ILE A 180 42.37 -20.24 -90.99
C ILE A 180 42.86 -18.80 -90.88
N GLN A 181 42.16 -17.85 -91.47
CA GLN A 181 42.53 -16.44 -91.39
C GLN A 181 42.02 -15.78 -90.12
N LYS A 182 40.76 -16.05 -89.74
CA LYS A 182 40.01 -15.24 -88.78
C LYS A 182 39.21 -16.10 -87.79
N TYR A 183 39.11 -15.62 -86.55
CA TYR A 183 38.21 -16.13 -85.53
C TYR A 183 37.18 -15.06 -85.14
N ILE A 184 35.96 -15.47 -84.78
CA ILE A 184 34.86 -14.61 -84.34
C ILE A 184 34.12 -15.30 -83.19
N LEU A 185 33.97 -14.62 -82.05
CA LEU A 185 33.11 -15.04 -80.94
C LEU A 185 31.75 -14.33 -81.04
N LYS A 186 30.65 -15.01 -80.68
CA LYS A 186 29.31 -14.44 -80.57
C LYS A 186 28.51 -15.11 -79.44
N PRO A 187 27.68 -14.39 -78.66
CA PRO A 187 27.69 -12.93 -78.50
C PRO A 187 29.03 -12.41 -77.93
N VAL A 188 29.14 -11.10 -77.73
CA VAL A 188 30.35 -10.44 -77.18
C VAL A 188 30.05 -9.57 -75.97
N ASP A 189 28.96 -9.88 -75.26
CA ASP A 189 28.37 -8.98 -74.26
C ASP A 189 29.15 -9.00 -72.94
N HIS A 190 29.57 -10.19 -72.48
CA HIS A 190 30.47 -10.35 -71.34
C HIS A 190 31.91 -10.72 -71.76
N PHE A 191 32.10 -11.31 -72.95
CA PHE A 191 33.38 -11.90 -73.37
C PHE A 191 33.86 -11.36 -74.72
N LYS A 192 35.17 -11.09 -74.81
CA LYS A 192 35.85 -10.67 -76.04
C LYS A 192 36.91 -11.70 -76.44
N LEU A 193 37.08 -11.92 -77.74
CA LEU A 193 38.17 -12.74 -78.26
C LEU A 193 39.44 -11.90 -78.50
N GLU A 194 40.59 -12.38 -78.03
CA GLU A 194 41.92 -11.90 -78.40
C GLU A 194 42.72 -13.05 -79.03
N VAL A 195 43.29 -12.81 -80.22
CA VAL A 195 44.07 -13.81 -80.97
C VAL A 195 45.52 -13.38 -80.99
N GLN A 196 46.42 -14.20 -80.43
CA GLN A 196 47.85 -13.93 -80.39
C GLN A 196 48.58 -14.81 -81.40
N SER A 197 49.41 -14.23 -82.27
CA SER A 197 50.28 -14.99 -83.18
C SER A 197 51.53 -15.44 -82.43
N GLN A 198 51.74 -16.75 -82.33
CA GLN A 198 52.90 -17.34 -81.67
C GLN A 198 54.13 -17.34 -82.60
N PRO A 199 55.37 -17.38 -82.07
CA PRO A 199 56.60 -17.26 -82.88
C PRO A 199 56.87 -18.43 -83.84
N ASP A 200 56.18 -19.56 -83.65
CA ASP A 200 56.22 -20.76 -84.48
C ASP A 200 55.23 -20.73 -85.67
N GLY A 201 54.37 -19.70 -85.74
CA GLY A 201 53.30 -19.57 -86.74
C GLY A 201 51.91 -19.99 -86.22
N GLY A 202 51.80 -20.56 -85.03
CA GLY A 202 50.52 -20.90 -84.41
C GLY A 202 49.69 -19.68 -84.05
N LYS A 203 48.35 -19.82 -84.07
CA LYS A 203 47.41 -18.81 -83.55
C LYS A 203 46.89 -19.28 -82.19
N SER A 204 47.25 -18.59 -81.12
CA SER A 204 46.67 -18.76 -79.79
C SER A 204 45.36 -17.99 -79.70
N ILE A 205 44.35 -18.56 -79.04
CA ILE A 205 43.04 -17.93 -78.82
C ILE A 205 42.80 -17.78 -77.33
N GLU A 206 42.58 -16.54 -76.89
CA GLU A 206 42.23 -16.21 -75.51
C GLU A 206 40.86 -15.52 -75.50
N MET A 207 39.94 -16.04 -74.70
CA MET A 207 38.69 -15.37 -74.37
C MET A 207 38.90 -14.52 -73.12
N VAL A 208 38.59 -13.23 -73.19
CA VAL A 208 38.84 -12.25 -72.13
C VAL A 208 37.52 -11.74 -71.59
N LEU A 209 37.32 -11.82 -70.27
CA LEU A 209 36.14 -11.27 -69.61
C LEU A 209 36.19 -9.72 -69.66
N GLN A 210 35.14 -9.08 -70.17
CA GLN A 210 35.06 -7.61 -70.29
C GLN A 210 34.17 -6.99 -69.22
N ASN A 211 32.98 -7.57 -69.02
CA ASN A 211 32.01 -7.19 -67.99
C ASN A 211 31.96 -8.30 -66.93
N PRO A 212 31.68 -8.00 -65.65
CA PRO A 212 31.56 -9.02 -64.61
C PRO A 212 30.44 -10.03 -64.94
N LEU A 213 30.52 -11.21 -64.33
CA LEU A 213 29.43 -12.19 -64.34
C LEU A 213 28.59 -12.00 -63.06
N ASP A 214 27.40 -12.62 -63.05
CA ASP A 214 26.30 -12.39 -62.10
C ASP A 214 25.34 -13.58 -62.29
N ARG A 215 25.40 -14.58 -61.41
CA ARG A 215 24.70 -15.87 -61.56
C ARG A 215 23.21 -15.75 -61.26
N GLU A 216 22.86 -14.87 -60.32
CA GLU A 216 21.48 -14.53 -59.92
C GLU A 216 20.69 -14.00 -61.12
N LYS A 217 21.38 -13.27 -62.01
CA LYS A 217 20.84 -12.76 -63.27
C LYS A 217 20.95 -13.76 -64.44
N GLU A 218 22.07 -14.46 -64.63
CA GLU A 218 22.25 -15.41 -65.73
C GLU A 218 23.27 -16.53 -65.43
N GLU A 219 22.81 -17.63 -64.81
CA GLU A 219 23.65 -18.79 -64.44
C GLU A 219 24.41 -19.46 -65.62
N THR A 220 23.91 -19.36 -66.86
CA THR A 220 24.49 -20.07 -68.02
C THR A 220 24.55 -19.20 -69.28
N HIS A 221 25.77 -18.98 -69.80
CA HIS A 221 25.97 -18.32 -71.10
C HIS A 221 26.36 -19.35 -72.18
N ILE A 222 25.75 -19.25 -73.36
CA ILE A 222 26.10 -20.08 -74.52
C ILE A 222 26.72 -19.18 -75.60
N LEU A 223 28.02 -19.35 -75.85
CA LEU A 223 28.74 -18.65 -76.91
C LEU A 223 28.98 -19.59 -78.11
N VAL A 224 29.22 -19.01 -79.28
CA VAL A 224 29.65 -19.70 -80.49
C VAL A 224 30.95 -19.08 -80.96
N LEU A 225 32.00 -19.89 -81.00
CA LEU A 225 33.28 -19.54 -81.62
C LEU A 225 33.29 -20.04 -83.06
N ILE A 226 33.57 -19.14 -84.00
CA ILE A 226 33.59 -19.38 -85.44
C ILE A 226 35.03 -19.20 -85.93
N ALA A 227 35.57 -20.18 -86.64
CA ALA A 227 36.83 -20.11 -87.37
C ALA A 227 36.51 -20.02 -88.86
N SER A 228 37.15 -19.11 -89.61
CA SER A 228 36.98 -19.02 -91.07
C SER A 228 38.31 -18.93 -91.79
N ASP A 229 38.37 -19.57 -92.95
CA ASP A 229 39.45 -19.48 -93.93
C ASP A 229 39.52 -18.09 -94.60
N GLY A 230 40.33 -17.99 -95.65
CA GLY A 230 40.33 -16.88 -96.61
C GLY A 230 40.23 -17.32 -98.08
N GLY A 231 40.03 -18.61 -98.36
CA GLY A 231 39.93 -19.16 -99.71
C GLY A 231 38.59 -18.87 -100.38
N GLU A 232 38.50 -19.07 -101.70
CA GLU A 232 37.23 -18.98 -102.45
C GLU A 232 36.85 -20.37 -102.99
N PRO A 233 35.66 -20.94 -102.63
CA PRO A 233 34.64 -20.38 -101.75
C PRO A 233 35.04 -20.42 -100.27
N HIS A 234 34.62 -19.41 -99.50
CA HIS A 234 34.85 -19.35 -98.05
C HIS A 234 34.13 -20.48 -97.30
N ARG A 235 34.78 -21.03 -96.29
CA ARG A 235 34.28 -22.07 -95.39
C ARG A 235 34.58 -21.70 -93.94
N SER A 236 33.88 -22.36 -93.01
CA SER A 236 34.00 -22.05 -91.59
C SER A 236 33.58 -23.19 -90.68
N GLY A 237 34.38 -23.43 -89.64
CA GLY A 237 34.03 -24.27 -88.50
C GLY A 237 33.38 -23.47 -87.39
N THR A 238 32.53 -24.13 -86.60
CA THR A 238 31.89 -23.54 -85.41
C THR A 238 31.95 -24.51 -84.24
N VAL A 239 32.20 -24.00 -83.04
CA VAL A 239 32.08 -24.76 -81.77
C VAL A 239 31.24 -23.97 -80.78
N ARG A 240 30.44 -24.66 -79.96
CA ARG A 240 29.68 -24.05 -78.87
C ARG A 240 30.54 -24.03 -77.61
N ILE A 241 30.54 -22.90 -76.89
CA ILE A 241 31.15 -22.77 -75.57
C ILE A 241 30.01 -22.62 -74.57
N HIS A 242 29.88 -23.62 -73.69
CA HIS A 242 28.91 -23.62 -72.61
C HIS A 242 29.59 -23.13 -71.34
N ILE A 243 29.22 -21.94 -70.87
CA ILE A 243 29.76 -21.34 -69.65
C ILE A 243 28.72 -21.51 -68.55
N THR A 244 29.09 -22.21 -67.48
CA THR A 244 28.33 -22.25 -66.23
C THR A 244 28.99 -21.31 -65.24
N VAL A 245 28.23 -20.33 -64.74
CA VAL A 245 28.67 -19.44 -63.68
C VAL A 245 28.63 -20.21 -62.36
N LEU A 246 29.71 -20.13 -61.57
CA LEU A 246 29.83 -20.77 -60.27
C LEU A 246 29.57 -19.76 -59.16
N ASP A 247 28.63 -20.14 -58.29
CA ASP A 247 28.13 -19.42 -57.13
C ASP A 247 29.23 -19.02 -56.12
N ILE A 248 29.15 -17.79 -55.63
CA ILE A 248 29.98 -17.19 -54.57
C ILE A 248 29.04 -16.47 -53.59
N ASN A 249 29.31 -16.57 -52.29
CA ASN A 249 28.48 -15.92 -51.26
C ASN A 249 28.69 -14.39 -51.27
N ASP A 250 28.03 -13.67 -52.16
CA ASP A 250 28.15 -12.20 -52.30
C ASP A 250 26.83 -11.43 -52.10
N ASN A 251 25.68 -12.12 -52.14
CA ASN A 251 24.45 -11.65 -51.51
C ASN A 251 24.46 -11.99 -50.02
N ALA A 252 23.59 -11.33 -49.27
CA ALA A 252 23.38 -11.58 -47.84
C ALA A 252 21.88 -11.84 -47.62
N PRO A 253 21.49 -12.68 -46.66
CA PRO A 253 20.09 -13.03 -46.46
C PRO A 253 19.30 -11.83 -45.95
N VAL A 254 18.27 -11.41 -46.68
CA VAL A 254 17.49 -10.19 -46.39
C VAL A 254 16.22 -10.56 -45.63
N CYS A 255 16.00 -9.96 -44.46
CA CYS A 255 14.76 -10.19 -43.71
C CYS A 255 13.53 -9.65 -44.47
N SER A 256 12.48 -10.47 -44.63
CA SER A 256 11.32 -10.09 -45.45
C SER A 256 10.52 -8.91 -44.87
N GLN A 257 10.75 -8.54 -43.60
CA GLN A 257 10.35 -7.25 -43.01
C GLN A 257 11.48 -6.69 -42.11
N PRO A 258 11.70 -5.35 -42.07
CA PRO A 258 12.70 -4.75 -41.18
C PRO A 258 12.25 -4.68 -39.71
N VAL A 259 10.93 -4.63 -39.47
CA VAL A 259 10.33 -4.63 -38.13
C VAL A 259 9.11 -5.54 -38.12
N TYR A 260 9.20 -6.63 -37.36
CA TYR A 260 8.08 -7.51 -37.02
C TYR A 260 7.41 -7.01 -35.73
N LYS A 261 6.10 -7.25 -35.61
CA LYS A 261 5.33 -7.03 -34.40
C LYS A 261 4.56 -8.30 -34.02
N ALA A 262 4.48 -8.58 -32.73
CA ALA A 262 3.66 -9.65 -32.18
C ALA A 262 3.04 -9.22 -30.85
N GLU A 263 1.88 -9.78 -30.53
CA GLU A 263 1.16 -9.59 -29.27
C GLU A 263 0.99 -10.96 -28.62
N VAL A 264 1.24 -11.07 -27.31
CA VAL A 264 1.18 -12.36 -26.60
C VAL A 264 0.75 -12.16 -25.15
N LYS A 265 -0.18 -12.99 -24.66
CA LYS A 265 -0.59 -13.01 -23.24
C LYS A 265 0.59 -13.41 -22.38
N GLU A 266 0.80 -12.78 -21.23
CA GLU A 266 1.89 -13.15 -20.32
C GLU A 266 1.77 -14.58 -19.78
N ASN A 267 0.55 -15.00 -19.48
CA ASN A 267 0.23 -16.34 -18.97
C ASN A 267 0.38 -17.48 -20.02
N SER A 268 0.87 -17.16 -21.22
CA SER A 268 1.09 -18.12 -22.30
C SER A 268 2.13 -19.18 -21.89
N PRO A 269 1.86 -20.48 -22.11
CA PRO A 269 2.76 -21.54 -21.70
C PRO A 269 4.05 -21.61 -22.54
N GLU A 270 5.10 -22.15 -21.94
CA GLU A 270 6.36 -22.50 -22.62
C GLU A 270 6.08 -23.38 -23.86
N GLY A 271 6.78 -23.11 -24.96
CA GLY A 271 6.53 -23.70 -26.28
C GLY A 271 5.47 -23.00 -27.14
N THR A 272 4.80 -21.95 -26.64
CA THR A 272 3.89 -21.13 -27.48
C THR A 272 4.70 -20.37 -28.53
N VAL A 273 4.30 -20.47 -29.80
CA VAL A 273 4.87 -19.69 -30.91
C VAL A 273 4.35 -18.26 -30.84
N VAL A 274 5.25 -17.29 -30.71
CA VAL A 274 4.94 -15.85 -30.69
C VAL A 274 4.79 -15.29 -32.10
N THR A 275 5.73 -15.64 -32.97
CA THR A 275 5.72 -15.27 -34.40
C THR A 275 6.77 -16.08 -35.17
N THR A 276 6.79 -15.95 -36.49
CA THR A 276 7.80 -16.54 -37.37
C THR A 276 8.46 -15.42 -38.17
N VAL A 277 9.79 -15.28 -38.05
CA VAL A 277 10.56 -14.42 -38.95
C VAL A 277 10.95 -15.17 -40.21
N SER A 278 11.15 -14.43 -41.29
CA SER A 278 11.57 -14.96 -42.59
C SER A 278 12.68 -14.10 -43.16
N ALA A 279 13.62 -14.73 -43.86
CA ALA A 279 14.65 -14.05 -44.60
C ALA A 279 14.94 -14.84 -45.88
N ASP A 280 15.14 -14.11 -46.96
CA ASP A 280 15.29 -14.65 -48.31
C ASP A 280 16.71 -14.34 -48.80
N ASP A 281 17.38 -15.36 -49.34
CA ASP A 281 18.73 -15.25 -49.91
C ASP A 281 18.68 -15.53 -51.42
N ALA A 282 19.59 -14.91 -52.18
CA ALA A 282 19.61 -14.97 -53.64
C ALA A 282 20.59 -16.03 -54.20
N ASP A 283 21.59 -16.44 -53.40
CA ASP A 283 22.67 -17.36 -53.77
C ASP A 283 22.17 -18.81 -53.98
N LYS A 284 23.07 -19.79 -54.14
CA LYS A 284 22.69 -21.17 -54.48
C LYS A 284 23.26 -22.26 -53.58
N GLY A 285 22.36 -22.97 -52.90
CA GLY A 285 22.68 -24.17 -52.13
C GLY A 285 23.03 -23.84 -50.69
N VAL A 286 24.30 -24.05 -50.29
CA VAL A 286 24.75 -23.80 -48.91
C VAL A 286 24.87 -22.32 -48.58
N ASN A 287 25.18 -21.48 -49.57
CA ASN A 287 25.22 -20.02 -49.40
C ASN A 287 23.80 -19.52 -49.10
N SER A 288 22.79 -20.00 -49.84
CA SER A 288 21.37 -19.74 -49.54
C SER A 288 20.78 -20.46 -48.30
N GLU A 289 21.53 -21.24 -47.51
CA GLU A 289 20.99 -21.90 -46.30
C GLU A 289 21.02 -20.96 -45.09
N VAL A 290 19.98 -20.13 -44.99
CA VAL A 290 19.80 -19.15 -43.91
C VAL A 290 19.53 -19.82 -42.56
N THR A 291 20.18 -19.30 -41.52
CA THR A 291 19.99 -19.68 -40.12
C THR A 291 19.61 -18.48 -39.26
N PHE A 292 18.74 -18.69 -38.27
CA PHE A 292 18.21 -17.63 -37.40
C PHE A 292 18.80 -17.66 -36.00
N SER A 293 19.09 -16.49 -35.43
CA SER A 293 19.60 -16.36 -34.06
C SER A 293 19.20 -15.03 -33.40
N ILE A 294 18.89 -15.04 -32.10
CA ILE A 294 18.60 -13.81 -31.36
C ILE A 294 19.91 -13.17 -30.90
N ALA A 295 20.18 -11.94 -31.37
CA ALA A 295 21.43 -11.22 -31.17
C ALA A 295 21.29 -10.05 -30.17
N HIS A 296 22.38 -9.73 -29.46
CA HIS A 296 22.50 -8.57 -28.56
C HIS A 296 21.47 -8.48 -27.41
N VAL A 297 20.91 -9.60 -26.98
CA VAL A 297 19.97 -9.67 -25.83
C VAL A 297 20.66 -9.86 -24.48
N THR A 298 19.97 -9.46 -23.40
CA THR A 298 20.40 -9.73 -22.02
C THR A 298 20.25 -11.21 -21.66
N ARG A 299 20.87 -11.64 -20.55
CA ARG A 299 20.77 -13.03 -20.07
C ARG A 299 19.34 -13.43 -19.73
N GLU A 300 18.56 -12.51 -19.16
CA GLU A 300 17.15 -12.73 -18.81
C GLU A 300 16.30 -12.93 -20.06
N VAL A 301 16.38 -12.04 -21.05
CA VAL A 301 15.60 -12.14 -22.30
C VAL A 301 15.94 -13.42 -23.07
N LYS A 302 17.19 -13.89 -23.02
CA LYS A 302 17.60 -15.19 -23.59
C LYS A 302 17.04 -16.43 -22.85
N GLN A 303 16.44 -16.25 -21.68
CA GLN A 303 15.69 -17.30 -20.96
C GLN A 303 14.18 -17.23 -21.21
N LEU A 304 13.68 -16.13 -21.80
CA LEU A 304 12.25 -15.92 -22.09
C LEU A 304 11.87 -16.31 -23.52
N PHE A 305 12.78 -16.11 -24.48
CA PHE A 305 12.52 -16.38 -25.90
C PHE A 305 13.63 -17.22 -26.53
N GLU A 306 13.22 -18.27 -27.24
CA GLU A 306 14.07 -19.10 -28.10
C GLU A 306 13.66 -18.89 -29.57
N VAL A 307 14.59 -19.11 -30.51
CA VAL A 307 14.32 -19.11 -31.95
C VAL A 307 14.77 -20.44 -32.54
N ASN A 308 13.93 -21.04 -33.38
CA ASN A 308 14.29 -22.20 -34.17
C ASN A 308 15.31 -21.77 -35.24
N ASP A 309 16.47 -22.42 -35.26
CA ASP A 309 17.60 -22.08 -36.13
C ASP A 309 17.27 -22.18 -37.63
N LYS A 310 16.28 -23.02 -38.00
CA LYS A 310 15.94 -23.33 -39.40
C LYS A 310 14.57 -22.84 -39.86
N THR A 311 13.58 -22.75 -38.97
CA THR A 311 12.22 -22.29 -39.35
C THR A 311 11.96 -20.81 -39.07
N GLY A 312 12.82 -20.14 -38.28
CA GLY A 312 12.59 -18.75 -37.87
C GLY A 312 11.42 -18.57 -36.89
N GLU A 313 10.81 -19.66 -36.41
CA GLU A 313 9.80 -19.62 -35.35
C GLU A 313 10.42 -19.16 -34.03
N ILE A 314 9.79 -18.17 -33.40
CA ILE A 314 10.20 -17.62 -32.11
C ILE A 314 9.18 -18.08 -31.07
N GLN A 315 9.66 -18.78 -30.05
CA GLN A 315 8.84 -19.48 -29.06
C GLN A 315 9.15 -19.00 -27.64
N ILE A 316 8.15 -19.07 -26.75
CA ILE A 316 8.29 -18.78 -25.33
C ILE A 316 9.12 -19.91 -24.67
N ALA A 317 10.25 -19.56 -24.07
CA ALA A 317 11.17 -20.49 -23.39
C ALA A 317 11.17 -20.36 -21.86
N GLY A 318 10.43 -19.39 -21.32
CA GLY A 318 10.24 -19.15 -19.90
C GLY A 318 9.11 -18.18 -19.64
N LYS A 319 8.68 -18.06 -18.37
CA LYS A 319 7.51 -17.27 -17.98
C LYS A 319 7.64 -15.78 -18.33
N LEU A 320 6.61 -15.26 -19.01
CA LEU A 320 6.41 -13.83 -19.21
C LEU A 320 5.65 -13.24 -18.01
N ASP A 321 5.68 -11.91 -17.90
CA ASP A 321 5.38 -11.12 -16.70
C ASP A 321 5.23 -9.66 -17.18
N PHE A 322 4.01 -9.13 -17.17
CA PHE A 322 3.64 -7.81 -17.70
C PHE A 322 4.10 -6.69 -16.77
N GLU A 323 3.83 -6.81 -15.47
CA GLU A 323 4.22 -5.85 -14.43
C GLU A 323 5.73 -5.61 -14.39
N LYS A 324 6.54 -6.63 -14.71
CA LYS A 324 7.99 -6.48 -14.87
C LYS A 324 8.37 -5.82 -16.19
N SER A 325 7.70 -6.14 -17.32
CA SER A 325 8.08 -5.62 -18.66
C SER A 325 6.98 -5.81 -19.74
N GLU A 326 6.13 -4.80 -19.90
CA GLU A 326 5.10 -4.62 -20.95
C GLU A 326 5.54 -4.96 -22.40
N THR A 327 6.82 -4.81 -22.75
CA THR A 327 7.30 -4.92 -24.13
C THR A 327 8.76 -5.34 -24.23
N TYR A 328 9.03 -6.34 -25.07
CA TYR A 328 10.36 -6.83 -25.40
C TYR A 328 10.77 -6.43 -26.82
N GLN A 329 12.02 -6.00 -26.99
CA GLN A 329 12.60 -5.72 -28.31
C GLN A 329 13.77 -6.67 -28.57
N LEU A 330 13.58 -7.59 -29.52
CA LEU A 330 14.59 -8.56 -29.94
C LEU A 330 15.20 -8.11 -31.27
N ASN A 331 16.51 -8.30 -31.46
CA ASN A 331 17.14 -8.16 -32.76
C ASN A 331 17.42 -9.57 -33.27
N VAL A 332 16.74 -9.99 -34.34
CA VAL A 332 16.85 -11.35 -34.88
C VAL A 332 17.78 -11.30 -36.08
N LYS A 333 18.91 -11.97 -35.97
CA LYS A 333 19.94 -12.07 -37.00
C LYS A 333 19.64 -13.26 -37.90
N ALA A 334 19.41 -13.00 -39.19
CA ALA A 334 19.46 -14.00 -40.24
C ALA A 334 20.91 -14.10 -40.74
N SER A 335 21.45 -15.31 -40.89
CA SER A 335 22.86 -15.53 -41.27
C SER A 335 22.97 -16.72 -42.22
N ASP A 336 23.67 -16.53 -43.33
CA ASP A 336 24.04 -17.63 -44.23
C ASP A 336 25.16 -18.51 -43.64
N GLN A 337 25.63 -19.50 -44.43
CA GLN A 337 26.80 -20.31 -44.09
C GLN A 337 28.15 -19.67 -44.50
N GLY A 338 28.17 -18.63 -45.35
CA GLY A 338 29.39 -17.93 -45.78
C GLY A 338 29.90 -16.88 -44.79
N GLY A 339 29.04 -16.39 -43.90
CA GLY A 339 29.30 -15.39 -42.87
C GLY A 339 28.63 -14.02 -43.10
N LEU A 340 27.79 -13.81 -44.12
CA LEU A 340 27.01 -12.59 -44.29
C LEU A 340 25.66 -12.70 -43.58
N SER A 341 25.01 -11.54 -43.36
CA SER A 341 23.82 -11.46 -42.52
C SER A 341 23.12 -10.11 -42.49
N ASP A 342 21.79 -10.14 -42.39
CA ASP A 342 20.93 -9.03 -42.00
C ASP A 342 20.46 -9.16 -40.53
N THR A 343 19.76 -8.16 -40.01
CA THR A 343 19.15 -8.18 -38.67
C THR A 343 17.87 -7.35 -38.63
N CYS A 344 16.73 -8.02 -38.55
CA CYS A 344 15.44 -7.37 -38.33
C CYS A 344 15.17 -7.16 -36.82
N LYS A 345 14.26 -6.23 -36.51
CA LYS A 345 13.75 -6.04 -35.15
C LYS A 345 12.41 -6.75 -34.98
N LEU A 346 12.26 -7.54 -33.92
CA LEU A 346 10.95 -7.98 -33.43
C LEU A 346 10.58 -7.16 -32.19
N ILE A 347 9.37 -6.58 -32.19
CA ILE A 347 8.75 -5.97 -31.03
C ILE A 347 7.62 -6.90 -30.55
N ILE A 348 7.78 -7.46 -29.36
CA ILE A 348 6.76 -8.28 -28.69
C ILE A 348 6.10 -7.40 -27.64
N GLN A 349 4.80 -7.15 -27.80
CA GLN A 349 3.99 -6.46 -26.80
C GLN A 349 3.29 -7.53 -25.96
N LEU A 350 3.37 -7.43 -24.63
CA LEU A 350 2.61 -8.31 -23.76
C LEU A 350 1.15 -7.85 -23.69
N ILE A 351 0.24 -8.80 -23.55
CA ILE A 351 -1.15 -8.57 -23.16
C ILE A 351 -1.27 -8.99 -21.70
N ASP A 352 -1.64 -8.01 -20.88
CA ASP A 352 -2.06 -8.12 -19.48
C ASP A 352 -3.22 -9.12 -19.31
N GLU A 353 -3.09 -10.01 -18.34
CA GLU A 353 -4.12 -10.97 -17.94
C GLU A 353 -4.33 -10.94 -16.42
N ASN A 354 -5.54 -10.62 -15.95
CA ASN A 354 -5.92 -10.46 -14.53
C ASN A 354 -5.50 -11.63 -13.60
N ASP A 355 -4.26 -11.64 -13.11
CA ASP A 355 -3.67 -12.74 -12.33
C ASP A 355 -3.16 -12.30 -10.94
N ASN A 356 -3.00 -10.99 -10.71
CA ASN A 356 -2.80 -10.43 -9.38
C ASN A 356 -4.14 -10.22 -8.65
N ILE A 357 -4.09 -9.88 -7.35
CA ILE A 357 -5.29 -9.78 -6.51
C ILE A 357 -5.25 -8.44 -5.75
N PRO A 358 -6.35 -7.64 -5.74
CA PRO A 358 -6.38 -6.30 -5.17
C PRO A 358 -5.80 -6.23 -3.75
N THR A 359 -4.77 -5.43 -3.52
CA THR A 359 -4.08 -5.38 -2.21
C THR A 359 -4.72 -4.33 -1.28
N ILE A 360 -5.06 -4.72 -0.05
CA ILE A 360 -5.71 -3.83 0.94
C ILE A 360 -4.70 -3.38 1.99
N GLN A 361 -4.16 -2.17 1.84
CA GLN A 361 -3.21 -1.56 2.78
C GLN A 361 -3.98 -0.66 3.77
N LEU A 362 -3.69 -0.80 5.07
CA LEU A 362 -4.38 -0.03 6.13
C LEU A 362 -3.46 1.12 6.55
N MET A 363 -3.76 2.33 6.08
CA MET A 363 -2.89 3.51 6.21
C MET A 363 -3.07 4.23 7.55
N SER A 364 -4.30 4.24 8.06
CA SER A 364 -4.65 4.75 9.39
C SER A 364 -5.84 3.99 9.94
N PHE A 365 -5.87 3.76 11.25
CA PHE A 365 -6.93 3.02 11.92
C PHE A 365 -7.08 3.47 13.39
N ALA A 366 -8.30 3.82 13.78
CA ALA A 366 -8.70 4.00 15.16
C ALA A 366 -9.24 2.67 15.72
N ASN A 367 -8.47 2.01 16.58
CA ASN A 367 -8.90 0.77 17.27
C ASN A 367 -10.17 0.97 18.11
N SER A 368 -10.44 2.21 18.55
CA SER A 368 -11.58 2.59 19.37
C SER A 368 -12.17 3.92 18.90
N ILE A 369 -13.50 4.02 18.88
CA ILE A 369 -14.27 5.24 18.56
C ILE A 369 -15.28 5.53 19.68
N SER A 370 -15.42 6.79 20.07
CA SER A 370 -16.37 7.24 21.11
C SER A 370 -17.81 7.13 20.60
N GLU A 371 -18.77 6.73 21.42
CA GLU A 371 -20.16 6.61 20.96
C GLU A 371 -20.85 7.95 20.66
N ASP A 372 -20.46 9.00 21.39
CA ASP A 372 -20.84 10.39 21.12
C ASP A 372 -20.22 10.96 19.82
N SER A 373 -19.43 10.17 19.08
CA SER A 373 -18.84 10.59 17.80
C SER A 373 -19.94 10.89 16.77
N PRO A 374 -19.97 12.11 16.20
CA PRO A 374 -20.98 12.46 15.20
C PRO A 374 -20.83 11.64 13.92
N PRO A 375 -21.92 11.42 13.15
CA PRO A 375 -21.85 10.91 11.78
C PRO A 375 -20.86 11.69 10.92
N GLY A 376 -20.06 10.97 10.12
CA GLY A 376 -18.94 11.50 9.35
C GLY A 376 -17.56 11.41 10.04
N THR A 377 -17.48 10.83 11.25
CA THR A 377 -16.21 10.62 11.95
C THR A 377 -15.41 9.50 11.29
N THR A 378 -14.14 9.76 10.95
CA THR A 378 -13.26 8.81 10.26
C THR A 378 -12.68 7.77 11.21
N ILE A 379 -12.95 6.49 10.93
CA ILE A 379 -12.45 5.33 11.69
C ILE A 379 -11.18 4.76 11.05
N ALA A 380 -11.15 4.66 9.72
CA ALA A 380 -10.05 4.06 8.98
C ALA A 380 -9.80 4.78 7.66
N VAL A 381 -8.54 4.75 7.22
CA VAL A 381 -8.13 5.11 5.86
C VAL A 381 -7.39 3.93 5.27
N ILE A 382 -7.88 3.42 4.14
CA ILE A 382 -7.23 2.34 3.38
C ILE A 382 -6.71 2.87 2.05
N ASN A 383 -5.56 2.36 1.65
CA ASN A 383 -5.11 2.39 0.27
C ASN A 383 -5.40 1.02 -0.33
N VAL A 384 -5.97 1.01 -1.53
CA VAL A 384 -6.31 -0.20 -2.27
C VAL A 384 -5.66 -0.07 -3.63
N ASP A 385 -4.77 -1.01 -3.91
CA ASP A 385 -3.77 -0.92 -4.96
C ASP A 385 -3.71 -2.29 -5.65
N ASP A 386 -3.86 -2.28 -6.97
CA ASP A 386 -3.66 -3.45 -7.82
C ASP A 386 -2.56 -3.14 -8.82
N VAL A 387 -1.85 -4.19 -9.26
CA VAL A 387 -0.69 -4.04 -10.15
C VAL A 387 -1.02 -4.31 -11.61
N ASP A 388 -2.10 -5.05 -11.86
CA ASP A 388 -2.71 -5.21 -13.19
C ASP A 388 -3.15 -3.85 -13.76
N SER A 389 -3.24 -3.72 -15.07
CA SER A 389 -3.54 -2.49 -15.81
C SER A 389 -4.94 -2.46 -16.44
N ASP A 390 -5.28 -1.32 -17.04
CA ASP A 390 -6.59 -1.01 -17.65
C ASP A 390 -7.78 -1.55 -16.81
N GLY A 391 -8.62 -2.42 -17.37
CA GLY A 391 -9.83 -2.93 -16.72
C GLY A 391 -9.58 -3.92 -15.58
N ASN A 392 -8.42 -4.56 -15.58
CA ASN A 392 -8.02 -5.51 -14.55
C ASN A 392 -7.63 -4.73 -13.30
N GLY A 393 -6.81 -3.68 -13.44
CA GLY A 393 -6.45 -2.78 -12.33
C GLY A 393 -7.57 -1.93 -11.71
N VAL A 394 -8.77 -1.81 -12.30
CA VAL A 394 -9.82 -0.91 -11.74
C VAL A 394 -10.60 -1.58 -10.59
N VAL A 395 -10.04 -1.48 -9.39
CA VAL A 395 -10.64 -1.95 -8.15
C VAL A 395 -11.98 -1.28 -7.78
N LYS A 396 -12.85 -2.06 -7.14
CA LYS A 396 -14.12 -1.66 -6.53
C LYS A 396 -14.19 -2.16 -5.09
N CYS A 397 -14.26 -1.22 -4.15
CA CYS A 397 -14.33 -1.50 -2.71
C CYS A 397 -15.77 -1.50 -2.19
N SER A 398 -16.02 -2.30 -1.15
CA SER A 398 -17.28 -2.36 -0.40
C SER A 398 -17.06 -2.82 1.04
N ILE A 399 -18.05 -2.55 1.89
CA ILE A 399 -18.17 -3.04 3.26
C ILE A 399 -19.55 -3.69 3.46
N ASP A 400 -19.69 -4.51 4.49
CA ASP A 400 -20.96 -5.17 4.84
C ASP A 400 -22.08 -4.13 5.08
N SER A 401 -23.26 -4.33 4.46
CA SER A 401 -24.36 -3.34 4.42
C SER A 401 -25.09 -3.10 5.74
N ASP A 402 -24.93 -4.01 6.69
CA ASP A 402 -25.79 -4.11 7.87
C ASP A 402 -25.14 -3.43 9.10
N MET A 403 -24.26 -2.45 8.87
CA MET A 403 -23.48 -1.74 9.88
C MET A 403 -23.65 -0.22 9.80
N PRO A 404 -23.49 0.53 10.91
CA PRO A 404 -23.66 2.00 10.94
C PRO A 404 -22.49 2.79 10.33
N PHE A 405 -21.79 2.20 9.36
CA PHE A 405 -20.60 2.76 8.71
C PHE A 405 -20.79 2.84 7.20
N LYS A 406 -20.17 3.85 6.59
CA LYS A 406 -20.10 4.00 5.14
C LYS A 406 -18.66 4.10 4.67
N MET A 407 -18.45 3.82 3.39
CA MET A 407 -17.16 3.98 2.72
C MET A 407 -17.26 5.09 1.66
N GLU A 408 -16.41 6.10 1.74
CA GLU A 408 -16.31 7.18 0.76
C GLU A 408 -14.93 7.14 0.08
N SER A 409 -14.91 7.23 -1.26
CA SER A 409 -13.64 7.35 -2.01
C SER A 409 -13.20 8.81 -1.97
N SER A 410 -12.01 9.07 -1.41
CA SER A 410 -11.46 10.43 -1.31
C SER A 410 -10.57 10.78 -2.49
N LEU A 411 -9.83 9.79 -3.00
CA LEU A 411 -8.98 9.85 -4.20
C LEU A 411 -9.01 8.46 -4.87
N THR A 412 -8.48 8.35 -6.09
CA THR A 412 -8.19 7.05 -6.72
C THR A 412 -7.29 6.20 -5.80
N GLY A 413 -7.69 4.96 -5.54
CA GLY A 413 -7.02 4.04 -4.59
C GLY A 413 -7.34 4.28 -3.11
N TYR A 414 -7.72 5.50 -2.70
CA TYR A 414 -7.90 5.85 -1.29
C TYR A 414 -9.37 5.93 -0.86
N TYR A 415 -9.72 5.08 0.10
CA TYR A 415 -11.06 5.01 0.68
C TYR A 415 -11.02 5.30 2.19
N THR A 416 -11.99 6.08 2.65
CA THR A 416 -12.21 6.41 4.05
C THR A 416 -13.44 5.70 4.57
N ILE A 417 -13.33 5.11 5.77
CA ILE A 417 -14.46 4.49 6.48
C ILE A 417 -14.93 5.48 7.54
N LEU A 418 -16.19 5.86 7.46
CA LEU A 418 -16.82 6.90 8.26
C LEU A 418 -18.02 6.32 9.03
N THR A 419 -18.34 6.89 10.20
CA THR A 419 -19.67 6.71 10.80
C THR A 419 -20.76 7.27 9.87
N ASP A 420 -21.86 6.55 9.71
CA ASP A 420 -23.04 7.01 8.96
C ASP A 420 -24.21 7.32 9.90
N ASN A 421 -24.32 6.58 11.00
CA ASN A 421 -25.30 6.78 12.06
C ASN A 421 -24.59 7.03 13.41
N VAL A 422 -25.36 7.39 14.43
CA VAL A 422 -24.89 7.41 15.82
C VAL A 422 -24.53 6.00 16.30
N LEU A 423 -23.62 5.90 17.27
CA LEU A 423 -23.23 4.65 17.91
C LEU A 423 -23.80 4.60 19.34
N ASP A 424 -23.83 3.40 19.90
CA ASP A 424 -24.44 3.06 21.20
C ASP A 424 -23.73 1.76 21.67
N ARG A 425 -22.94 1.85 22.73
CA ARG A 425 -22.07 0.78 23.24
C ARG A 425 -22.83 -0.23 24.09
N GLU A 426 -23.88 0.22 24.79
CA GLU A 426 -24.82 -0.61 25.56
C GLU A 426 -25.56 -1.58 24.63
N SER A 427 -25.92 -1.12 23.43
CA SER A 427 -26.46 -1.93 22.35
C SER A 427 -25.40 -2.79 21.65
N ILE A 428 -24.30 -2.19 21.16
CA ILE A 428 -23.24 -2.90 20.40
C ILE A 428 -21.84 -2.37 20.76
N PRO A 429 -21.07 -3.05 21.64
CA PRO A 429 -19.77 -2.54 22.09
C PRO A 429 -18.61 -2.75 21.09
N GLU A 430 -18.75 -3.65 20.11
CA GLU A 430 -17.70 -3.93 19.12
C GLU A 430 -18.28 -4.29 17.74
N TYR A 431 -17.64 -3.80 16.68
CA TYR A 431 -17.98 -4.08 15.28
C TYR A 431 -16.81 -4.72 14.53
N ASN A 432 -17.08 -5.78 13.77
CA ASN A 432 -16.10 -6.46 12.92
C ASN A 432 -16.37 -6.16 11.45
N ILE A 433 -15.85 -5.04 10.96
CA ILE A 433 -16.11 -4.57 9.58
C ILE A 433 -15.30 -5.43 8.60
N THR A 434 -15.97 -6.14 7.69
CA THR A 434 -15.29 -6.79 6.56
C THR A 434 -15.20 -5.83 5.38
N ILE A 435 -13.98 -5.41 5.05
CA ILE A 435 -13.68 -4.74 3.79
C ILE A 435 -13.53 -5.82 2.72
N THR A 436 -14.27 -5.69 1.62
CA THR A 436 -14.14 -6.55 0.44
C THR A 436 -13.79 -5.69 -0.77
N VAL A 437 -12.77 -6.11 -1.52
CA VAL A 437 -12.35 -5.46 -2.77
C VAL A 437 -12.38 -6.48 -3.89
N SER A 438 -12.99 -6.11 -5.00
CA SER A 438 -12.97 -6.86 -6.26
C SER A 438 -12.32 -5.98 -7.33
N ASP A 439 -11.57 -6.57 -8.24
CA ASP A 439 -11.21 -5.91 -9.51
C ASP A 439 -12.44 -5.83 -10.45
N GLN A 440 -12.20 -5.44 -11.72
CA GLN A 440 -13.16 -5.53 -12.82
C GLN A 440 -12.74 -6.55 -13.91
N GLY A 441 -11.90 -7.52 -13.53
CA GLY A 441 -11.42 -8.61 -14.35
C GLY A 441 -12.51 -9.56 -14.84
N SER A 442 -12.11 -10.55 -15.64
CA SER A 442 -13.02 -11.57 -16.20
C SER A 442 -12.33 -12.93 -16.35
N PRO A 443 -12.35 -13.80 -15.32
CA PRO A 443 -13.10 -13.67 -14.06
C PRO A 443 -12.50 -12.62 -13.12
N PRO A 444 -13.32 -11.95 -12.29
CA PRO A 444 -12.80 -11.02 -11.31
C PRO A 444 -12.22 -11.73 -10.09
N LEU A 445 -11.10 -11.24 -9.57
CA LEU A 445 -10.47 -11.68 -8.34
C LEU A 445 -10.87 -10.74 -7.19
N THR A 446 -10.71 -11.22 -5.95
CA THR A 446 -11.32 -10.57 -4.78
C THR A 446 -10.51 -10.81 -3.51
N SER A 447 -10.14 -9.73 -2.82
CA SER A 447 -9.51 -9.76 -1.51
C SER A 447 -10.46 -9.30 -0.40
N ARG A 448 -10.16 -9.68 0.85
CA ARG A 448 -10.95 -9.32 2.03
C ARG A 448 -10.04 -9.03 3.22
N LYS A 449 -10.42 -8.04 4.03
CA LYS A 449 -9.70 -7.65 5.25
C LYS A 449 -10.68 -7.26 6.34
N GLN A 450 -10.54 -7.83 7.52
CA GLN A 450 -11.39 -7.52 8.67
C GLN A 450 -10.69 -6.58 9.65
N ILE A 451 -11.44 -5.63 10.21
CA ILE A 451 -11.00 -4.72 11.27
C ILE A 451 -12.01 -4.76 12.43
N ASN A 452 -11.50 -4.91 13.66
CA ASN A 452 -12.28 -4.90 14.90
C ASN A 452 -12.26 -3.48 15.47
N VAL A 453 -13.38 -2.78 15.38
CA VAL A 453 -13.59 -1.43 15.94
C VAL A 453 -14.31 -1.58 17.27
N LYS A 454 -13.70 -1.09 18.35
CA LYS A 454 -14.35 -1.06 19.67
C LYS A 454 -15.06 0.27 19.87
N VAL A 455 -16.25 0.27 20.44
CA VAL A 455 -16.90 1.49 20.90
C VAL A 455 -16.36 1.82 22.30
N SER A 456 -15.92 3.06 22.51
CA SER A 456 -15.42 3.52 23.80
C SER A 456 -16.47 4.32 24.55
N ASP A 457 -16.65 3.88 25.80
CA ASP A 457 -17.62 4.30 26.81
C ASP A 457 -17.65 5.81 27.09
N VAL A 458 -18.85 6.39 27.02
CA VAL A 458 -19.18 7.77 27.43
C VAL A 458 -20.19 7.71 28.58
N ASN A 459 -20.08 8.62 29.55
CA ASN A 459 -20.94 8.60 30.75
C ASN A 459 -22.31 9.23 30.49
N ASP A 460 -23.19 8.56 29.74
CA ASP A 460 -24.51 9.10 29.35
C ASP A 460 -25.71 8.45 30.05
N ASN A 461 -25.56 7.25 30.65
CA ASN A 461 -26.60 6.65 31.49
C ASN A 461 -26.40 7.01 32.98
N PRO A 462 -27.47 7.41 33.70
CA PRO A 462 -27.41 7.57 35.15
C PRO A 462 -27.64 6.23 35.88
N PRO A 463 -27.06 6.01 37.08
CA PRO A 463 -27.36 4.84 37.90
C PRO A 463 -28.87 4.71 38.18
N GLU A 464 -29.53 3.63 37.78
CA GLU A 464 -30.96 3.38 38.00
C GLU A 464 -31.22 2.49 39.23
N PHE A 465 -32.04 2.95 40.17
CA PHE A 465 -32.55 2.13 41.27
C PHE A 465 -33.68 1.20 40.82
N HIS A 466 -33.71 -0.03 41.32
CA HIS A 466 -34.81 -0.98 41.05
C HIS A 466 -36.21 -0.50 41.48
N GLN A 467 -36.31 0.47 42.40
CA GLN A 467 -37.54 1.12 42.81
C GLN A 467 -37.26 2.60 43.13
N SER A 468 -38.20 3.51 42.84
CA SER A 468 -38.10 4.93 43.21
C SER A 468 -38.42 5.19 44.69
N GLU A 469 -39.19 4.29 45.33
CA GLU A 469 -39.49 4.32 46.76
C GLU A 469 -39.31 2.92 47.40
N TYR A 470 -38.63 2.88 48.54
CA TYR A 470 -38.42 1.68 49.36
C TYR A 470 -39.05 1.84 50.74
N SER A 471 -40.15 1.12 51.01
CA SER A 471 -40.75 1.02 52.34
C SER A 471 -40.22 -0.21 53.08
N LYS A 472 -39.69 -0.01 54.31
CA LYS A 472 -39.12 -1.08 55.15
C LYS A 472 -39.46 -0.89 56.63
N THR A 473 -39.67 -2.00 57.33
CA THR A 473 -39.87 -2.03 58.79
C THR A 473 -38.55 -2.22 59.53
N LEU A 474 -38.43 -1.58 60.68
CA LEU A 474 -37.28 -1.65 61.59
C LEU A 474 -37.82 -1.92 63.01
N PRO A 475 -37.47 -3.02 63.68
CA PRO A 475 -37.81 -3.16 65.10
C PRO A 475 -37.23 -1.99 65.90
N GLU A 476 -38.02 -1.47 66.83
CA GLU A 476 -37.52 -0.59 67.88
C GLU A 476 -36.44 -1.28 68.75
N ASN A 477 -35.85 -0.54 69.69
CA ASN A 477 -34.88 -1.05 70.65
C ASN A 477 -33.68 -1.78 69.98
N ASN A 478 -33.45 -1.49 68.70
CA ASN A 478 -32.38 -2.08 67.89
C ASN A 478 -31.00 -1.65 68.40
N SER A 479 -30.00 -2.51 68.22
CA SER A 479 -28.61 -2.12 68.45
C SER A 479 -28.18 -1.01 67.47
N PRO A 480 -27.38 -0.02 67.92
CA PRO A 480 -26.62 0.85 67.02
C PRO A 480 -25.78 0.02 66.05
N GLY A 481 -25.76 0.41 64.77
CA GLY A 481 -25.15 -0.35 63.67
C GLY A 481 -26.05 -1.40 63.01
N PHE A 482 -27.29 -1.59 63.47
CA PHE A 482 -28.22 -2.57 62.90
C PHE A 482 -28.45 -2.31 61.39
N SER A 483 -28.17 -3.33 60.57
CA SER A 483 -28.36 -3.31 59.11
C SER A 483 -29.84 -3.48 58.77
N VAL A 484 -30.48 -2.42 58.28
CA VAL A 484 -31.93 -2.42 57.99
C VAL A 484 -32.23 -3.15 56.68
N PHE A 485 -31.57 -2.75 55.59
CA PHE A 485 -31.61 -3.41 54.28
C PHE A 485 -30.50 -2.88 53.36
N THR A 486 -30.41 -3.45 52.16
CA THR A 486 -29.45 -3.05 51.11
C THR A 486 -30.19 -2.40 49.95
N LEU A 487 -29.76 -1.21 49.54
CA LEU A 487 -30.13 -0.61 48.27
C LEU A 487 -29.23 -1.14 47.14
N SER A 488 -29.79 -1.21 45.94
CA SER A 488 -29.02 -1.44 44.72
C SER A 488 -29.57 -0.54 43.62
N ALA A 489 -28.70 0.30 43.09
CA ALA A 489 -28.83 0.81 41.73
C ALA A 489 -27.96 -0.04 40.79
N ARG A 490 -28.19 0.11 39.49
CA ARG A 490 -27.36 -0.44 38.41
C ARG A 490 -27.09 0.64 37.40
N ASP A 491 -25.94 0.58 36.79
CA ASP A 491 -25.55 1.45 35.71
C ASP A 491 -25.41 0.64 34.42
N ALA A 492 -25.56 1.28 33.27
CA ALA A 492 -25.49 0.63 31.96
C ALA A 492 -24.09 0.70 31.34
N ASP A 493 -23.36 1.78 31.65
CA ASP A 493 -22.02 2.15 31.17
C ASP A 493 -20.93 1.12 31.58
N SER A 494 -19.65 1.48 31.49
CA SER A 494 -18.54 0.56 31.76
C SER A 494 -17.45 1.12 32.69
N GLY A 495 -16.71 0.20 33.30
CA GLY A 495 -15.51 0.47 34.08
C GLY A 495 -15.71 1.44 35.26
N GLN A 496 -15.39 2.71 35.02
CA GLN A 496 -15.43 3.80 36.00
C GLN A 496 -16.75 4.58 35.95
N ASN A 497 -17.39 4.66 34.78
CA ASN A 497 -18.69 5.30 34.60
C ASN A 497 -19.74 4.46 35.35
N ALA A 498 -19.86 3.17 35.05
CA ALA A 498 -20.73 2.26 35.83
C ALA A 498 -20.33 2.00 37.31
N ARG A 499 -19.36 2.72 37.89
CA ARG A 499 -18.97 2.58 39.30
C ARG A 499 -19.88 3.39 40.23
N VAL A 500 -21.08 2.85 40.43
CA VAL A 500 -22.08 3.39 41.38
C VAL A 500 -21.51 3.56 42.80
N SER A 501 -21.83 4.70 43.41
CA SER A 501 -21.58 5.03 44.81
C SER A 501 -22.82 5.67 45.46
N TYR A 502 -23.08 5.34 46.73
CA TYR A 502 -24.30 5.74 47.45
C TYR A 502 -24.04 6.87 48.45
N PHE A 503 -24.88 7.90 48.41
CA PHE A 503 -24.83 9.05 49.31
C PHE A 503 -26.18 9.29 49.99
N LEU A 504 -26.15 9.67 51.25
CA LEU A 504 -27.32 10.07 52.02
C LEU A 504 -27.56 11.57 51.81
N GLU A 505 -28.74 11.97 51.36
CA GLU A 505 -29.07 13.40 51.26
C GLU A 505 -29.34 13.97 52.66
N GLU A 506 -28.61 15.02 53.05
CA GLU A 506 -28.77 15.61 54.37
C GLU A 506 -30.05 16.44 54.47
N LYS A 507 -30.91 16.04 55.40
CA LYS A 507 -32.27 16.58 55.58
C LYS A 507 -32.56 16.57 57.08
N GLU A 508 -33.37 17.52 57.55
CA GLU A 508 -33.88 17.48 58.92
C GLU A 508 -35.18 16.66 58.99
N VAL A 509 -35.22 15.72 59.94
CA VAL A 509 -36.38 14.91 60.29
C VAL A 509 -36.63 15.10 61.78
N ASN A 510 -37.81 15.62 62.13
CA ASN A 510 -38.22 15.89 63.52
C ASN A 510 -37.21 16.71 64.34
N GLY A 511 -36.45 17.62 63.69
CA GLY A 511 -35.41 18.43 64.32
C GLY A 511 -34.06 17.74 64.54
N ALA A 512 -33.88 16.53 63.99
CA ALA A 512 -32.59 15.82 63.93
C ALA A 512 -32.11 15.70 62.48
N ALA A 513 -30.81 15.82 62.25
CA ALA A 513 -30.19 15.51 60.95
C ALA A 513 -30.35 14.02 60.63
N VAL A 514 -30.69 13.66 59.40
CA VAL A 514 -30.90 12.27 58.99
C VAL A 514 -29.62 11.44 59.16
N SER A 515 -28.44 12.03 58.98
CA SER A 515 -27.14 11.40 59.29
C SER A 515 -26.94 11.00 60.76
N SER A 516 -27.74 11.53 61.69
CA SER A 516 -27.77 11.11 63.10
C SER A 516 -28.74 9.95 63.40
N LEU A 517 -29.58 9.60 62.42
CA LEU A 517 -30.57 8.52 62.49
C LEU A 517 -30.06 7.27 61.75
N VAL A 518 -29.59 7.47 60.53
CA VAL A 518 -29.18 6.41 59.59
C VAL A 518 -27.88 6.79 58.88
N SER A 519 -27.18 5.78 58.39
CA SER A 519 -25.99 5.90 57.56
C SER A 519 -26.07 4.91 56.42
N VAL A 520 -25.52 5.25 55.25
CA VAL A 520 -25.43 4.36 54.09
C VAL A 520 -23.97 4.01 53.82
N ASN A 521 -23.69 2.75 53.54
CA ASN A 521 -22.39 2.33 53.03
C ASN A 521 -22.25 2.74 51.57
N SER A 522 -21.26 3.57 51.25
CA SER A 522 -21.09 4.17 49.93
C SER A 522 -20.76 3.18 48.81
N GLU A 523 -20.25 1.98 49.13
CA GLU A 523 -19.89 0.95 48.14
C GLU A 523 -20.91 -0.20 48.09
N SER A 524 -21.47 -0.61 49.24
CA SER A 524 -22.40 -1.75 49.31
C SER A 524 -23.87 -1.39 49.34
N GLY A 525 -24.24 -0.11 49.48
CA GLY A 525 -25.65 0.34 49.55
C GLY A 525 -26.39 -0.10 50.83
N VAL A 526 -25.71 -0.71 51.80
CA VAL A 526 -26.33 -1.14 53.07
C VAL A 526 -26.66 0.07 53.94
N ILE A 527 -27.90 0.15 54.41
CA ILE A 527 -28.35 1.17 55.35
C ILE A 527 -28.26 0.64 56.79
N HIS A 528 -27.51 1.34 57.62
CA HIS A 528 -27.34 1.05 59.05
C HIS A 528 -28.05 2.11 59.92
N ALA A 529 -28.80 1.65 60.91
CA ALA A 529 -29.31 2.48 62.00
C ALA A 529 -28.13 2.99 62.85
N VAL A 530 -27.95 4.31 62.95
CA VAL A 530 -26.84 4.93 63.73
C VAL A 530 -27.11 4.85 65.23
N ARG A 531 -28.39 4.77 65.63
CA ARG A 531 -28.86 4.69 67.01
C ARG A 531 -29.94 3.63 67.18
N SER A 532 -30.30 3.34 68.43
CA SER A 532 -31.55 2.65 68.77
C SER A 532 -32.74 3.56 68.46
N PHE A 533 -33.77 3.02 67.83
CA PHE A 533 -35.05 3.69 67.63
C PHE A 533 -36.04 3.31 68.73
N ASP A 534 -36.89 4.28 69.05
CA ASP A 534 -37.91 4.27 70.10
C ASP A 534 -39.20 4.64 69.36
N PHE A 535 -40.22 3.79 69.45
CA PHE A 535 -41.45 3.93 68.67
C PHE A 535 -42.30 5.09 69.19
N GLU A 536 -42.29 5.34 70.49
CA GLU A 536 -43.04 6.38 71.18
C GLU A 536 -42.54 7.77 70.77
N GLN A 537 -41.25 7.89 70.48
CA GLN A 537 -40.61 9.07 69.91
C GLN A 537 -40.76 9.18 68.38
N ILE A 538 -40.48 8.12 67.61
CA ILE A 538 -40.44 8.18 66.13
C ILE A 538 -41.04 6.93 65.48
N LYS A 539 -42.35 6.98 65.17
CA LYS A 539 -43.09 5.86 64.53
C LYS A 539 -42.72 5.61 63.06
N SER A 540 -42.33 6.65 62.30
CA SER A 540 -41.81 6.50 60.92
C SER A 540 -41.10 7.76 60.42
N PHE A 541 -40.18 7.63 59.47
CA PHE A 541 -39.51 8.75 58.80
C PHE A 541 -39.06 8.44 57.36
N GLU A 542 -38.82 9.50 56.58
CA GLU A 542 -38.56 9.45 55.13
C GLU A 542 -37.35 10.29 54.74
N PHE A 543 -36.36 9.66 54.10
CA PHE A 543 -35.12 10.28 53.63
C PHE A 543 -34.76 9.82 52.22
N ASN A 544 -33.86 10.55 51.58
CA ASN A 544 -33.46 10.29 50.20
C ASN A 544 -32.05 9.68 50.19
N VAL A 545 -31.82 8.70 49.30
CA VAL A 545 -30.49 8.17 49.00
C VAL A 545 -30.20 8.40 47.52
N THR A 546 -29.08 9.07 47.25
CA THR A 546 -28.59 9.36 45.92
C THR A 546 -27.64 8.25 45.49
N ALA A 547 -27.91 7.59 44.36
CA ALA A 547 -26.90 6.79 43.66
C ALA A 547 -26.23 7.70 42.63
N ARG A 548 -24.89 7.67 42.59
CA ARG A 548 -24.08 8.52 41.71
C ARG A 548 -22.93 7.70 41.16
N ASP A 549 -22.64 7.85 39.88
CA ASP A 549 -21.51 7.21 39.23
C ASP A 549 -20.16 7.75 39.74
N ALA A 550 -19.07 7.34 39.09
CA ALA A 550 -17.75 7.94 39.28
C ALA A 550 -17.17 8.53 37.98
N GLY A 551 -18.06 8.94 37.06
CA GLY A 551 -17.76 9.51 35.75
C GLY A 551 -17.45 11.00 35.75
N SER A 552 -17.47 11.61 34.56
CA SER A 552 -17.11 13.02 34.35
C SER A 552 -17.69 13.59 33.03
N PRO A 553 -18.79 14.37 33.07
CA PRO A 553 -19.52 14.80 34.27
C PRO A 553 -20.24 13.62 34.95
N PRO A 554 -20.30 13.60 36.30
CA PRO A 554 -20.96 12.52 37.01
C PRO A 554 -22.47 12.74 37.10
N LEU A 555 -23.23 11.72 36.71
CA LEU A 555 -24.68 11.60 36.76
C LEU A 555 -25.14 10.92 38.07
N SER A 556 -26.42 11.08 38.39
CA SER A 556 -27.00 10.56 39.63
C SER A 556 -28.52 10.44 39.58
N SER A 557 -29.05 9.43 40.26
CA SER A 557 -30.48 9.30 40.56
C SER A 557 -30.74 9.31 42.07
N VAL A 558 -32.02 9.42 42.46
CA VAL A 558 -32.44 9.45 43.87
C VAL A 558 -33.58 8.47 44.09
N ALA A 559 -33.49 7.68 45.15
CA ALA A 559 -34.59 6.87 45.67
C ALA A 559 -34.99 7.33 47.08
N THR A 560 -36.30 7.36 47.34
CA THR A 560 -36.85 7.68 48.65
C THR A 560 -36.89 6.42 49.51
N VAL A 561 -36.43 6.50 50.75
CA VAL A 561 -36.48 5.41 51.72
C VAL A 561 -37.40 5.79 52.87
N ARG A 562 -38.43 4.98 53.08
CA ARG A 562 -39.45 5.13 54.11
C ARG A 562 -39.25 4.05 55.18
N LEU A 563 -38.71 4.45 56.34
CA LEU A 563 -38.55 3.55 57.48
C LEU A 563 -39.74 3.68 58.43
N ILE A 564 -40.31 2.53 58.78
CA ILE A 564 -41.42 2.38 59.72
C ILE A 564 -40.87 1.65 60.94
N VAL A 565 -40.89 2.29 62.11
CA VAL A 565 -40.47 1.63 63.35
C VAL A 565 -41.59 0.70 63.80
N GLN A 566 -41.23 -0.51 64.22
CA GLN A 566 -42.15 -1.51 64.71
C GLN A 566 -42.05 -1.64 66.23
N ASP A 567 -43.11 -1.12 66.87
CA ASP A 567 -43.63 -1.37 68.22
C ASP A 567 -43.31 -2.78 68.78
N GLN A 568 -42.72 -2.83 69.97
CA GLN A 568 -42.58 -4.02 70.82
C GLN A 568 -43.16 -3.74 72.21
N ASN A 569 -43.49 -4.78 72.99
CA ASN A 569 -44.03 -4.61 74.34
C ASN A 569 -42.89 -4.19 75.28
N ASP A 570 -42.60 -2.89 75.29
CA ASP A 570 -41.44 -2.22 75.85
C ASP A 570 -41.77 -1.50 77.17
N ASN A 571 -42.99 -0.97 77.29
CA ASN A 571 -43.49 -0.35 78.51
C ASN A 571 -44.43 -1.30 79.27
N PRO A 572 -44.47 -1.24 80.62
CA PRO A 572 -45.48 -1.92 81.42
C PRO A 572 -46.66 -0.97 81.72
N PRO A 573 -47.90 -1.47 81.83
CA PRO A 573 -49.09 -0.65 82.00
C PRO A 573 -49.06 0.18 83.29
N GLN A 574 -49.16 1.50 83.19
CA GLN A 574 -49.12 2.41 84.34
C GLN A 574 -50.53 2.66 84.90
N VAL A 575 -50.76 2.28 86.15
CA VAL A 575 -52.00 2.59 86.87
C VAL A 575 -51.99 4.06 87.32
N LEU A 576 -52.94 4.85 86.83
CA LEU A 576 -53.12 6.27 87.16
C LEU A 576 -54.08 6.48 88.35
N TYR A 577 -55.08 5.61 88.50
CA TYR A 577 -56.06 5.68 89.59
C TYR A 577 -56.47 4.27 90.06
N PRO A 578 -56.63 4.02 91.38
CA PRO A 578 -56.43 4.95 92.50
C PRO A 578 -54.95 5.28 92.76
N VAL A 579 -54.69 6.51 93.22
CA VAL A 579 -53.32 7.05 93.36
C VAL A 579 -52.61 6.48 94.59
N GLN A 580 -51.45 5.82 94.39
CA GLN A 580 -50.64 5.31 95.49
C GLN A 580 -49.57 6.32 95.95
N ILE A 581 -49.92 7.15 96.94
CA ILE A 581 -48.98 8.11 97.55
C ILE A 581 -48.26 7.46 98.75
N GLY A 582 -47.00 7.06 98.56
CA GLY A 582 -46.04 6.87 99.67
C GLY A 582 -46.46 5.92 100.79
N GLY A 583 -47.20 4.85 100.50
CA GLY A 583 -47.69 3.90 101.51
C GLY A 583 -48.92 4.37 102.31
N SER A 584 -49.38 5.61 102.11
CA SER A 584 -50.64 6.10 102.68
C SER A 584 -51.82 5.57 101.86
N LEU A 585 -52.53 4.60 102.43
CA LEU A 585 -53.62 3.88 101.76
C LEU A 585 -54.92 4.67 101.86
N VAL A 586 -55.33 5.31 100.76
CA VAL A 586 -56.74 5.70 100.58
C VAL A 586 -57.56 4.41 100.53
N ALA A 587 -58.48 4.24 101.48
CA ALA A 587 -59.42 3.14 101.50
C ALA A 587 -60.74 3.59 100.85
N GLU A 588 -61.14 2.92 99.78
CA GLU A 588 -62.43 3.18 99.12
C GLU A 588 -63.54 2.65 100.04
N MET A 589 -64.56 3.45 100.32
CA MET A 589 -65.58 3.14 101.33
C MET A 589 -66.82 2.49 100.71
N VAL A 590 -67.27 1.37 101.28
CA VAL A 590 -68.48 0.66 100.85
C VAL A 590 -69.45 0.56 102.03
N PRO A 591 -70.69 1.08 101.92
CA PRO A 591 -71.70 0.94 102.97
C PRO A 591 -72.16 -0.52 103.10
N ARG A 592 -72.57 -0.93 104.30
CA ARG A 592 -73.14 -2.28 104.53
C ARG A 592 -74.46 -2.45 103.78
N SER A 593 -75.17 -1.35 103.50
CA SER A 593 -76.35 -1.29 102.64
C SER A 593 -76.06 -1.35 101.12
N ALA A 594 -74.86 -1.74 100.69
CA ALA A 594 -74.53 -1.87 99.27
C ALA A 594 -75.21 -3.09 98.64
N ASP A 595 -76.08 -2.82 97.66
CA ASP A 595 -76.72 -3.84 96.82
C ASP A 595 -75.71 -4.61 95.94
N VAL A 596 -76.20 -5.66 95.27
CA VAL A 596 -75.45 -6.42 94.27
C VAL A 596 -75.14 -5.52 93.06
N GLY A 597 -73.89 -5.51 92.60
CA GLY A 597 -73.42 -4.71 91.47
C GLY A 597 -73.01 -3.27 91.83
N TYR A 598 -72.97 -2.92 93.13
CA TYR A 598 -72.51 -1.62 93.61
C TYR A 598 -71.06 -1.34 93.16
N LEU A 599 -70.85 -0.19 92.50
CA LEU A 599 -69.53 0.24 92.04
C LEU A 599 -68.72 0.78 93.22
N VAL A 600 -67.65 0.06 93.56
CA VAL A 600 -66.73 0.41 94.65
C VAL A 600 -65.74 1.48 94.21
N THR A 601 -65.07 1.21 93.09
CA THR A 601 -64.07 2.09 92.47
C THR A 601 -63.78 1.58 91.04
N LYS A 602 -62.91 2.27 90.31
CA LYS A 602 -62.48 1.87 88.96
C LYS A 602 -60.97 1.98 88.86
N VAL A 603 -60.29 0.88 88.55
CA VAL A 603 -58.86 0.92 88.19
C VAL A 603 -58.76 1.56 86.81
N VAL A 604 -57.97 2.63 86.71
CA VAL A 604 -57.65 3.28 85.43
C VAL A 604 -56.15 3.17 85.22
N ALA A 605 -55.78 2.50 84.14
CA ALA A 605 -54.40 2.41 83.67
C ALA A 605 -54.28 2.91 82.23
N VAL A 606 -53.05 3.23 81.83
CA VAL A 606 -52.65 3.55 80.46
C VAL A 606 -51.43 2.73 80.10
N ASP A 607 -51.23 2.47 78.82
CA ASP A 607 -49.92 2.09 78.30
C ASP A 607 -49.41 3.14 77.32
N VAL A 608 -48.11 3.09 77.02
CA VAL A 608 -47.44 4.05 76.14
C VAL A 608 -47.24 3.48 74.72
N ASP A 609 -47.10 2.15 74.63
CA ASP A 609 -46.97 1.35 73.40
C ASP A 609 -48.23 1.48 72.50
N SER A 610 -48.42 0.64 71.48
CA SER A 610 -49.64 0.69 70.65
C SER A 610 -50.20 -0.68 70.24
N GLY A 611 -51.32 -0.66 69.50
CA GLY A 611 -51.94 -1.86 68.93
C GLY A 611 -52.43 -2.87 69.98
N GLN A 612 -51.70 -3.98 70.13
CA GLN A 612 -51.97 -5.01 71.15
C GLN A 612 -51.14 -4.81 72.42
N ASN A 613 -49.99 -4.13 72.31
CA ASN A 613 -49.09 -3.88 73.43
C ASN A 613 -49.75 -2.88 74.42
N ALA A 614 -50.50 -1.90 73.90
CA ALA A 614 -51.36 -1.04 74.74
C ALA A 614 -52.78 -1.60 75.01
N TRP A 615 -53.08 -2.87 74.71
CA TRP A 615 -54.44 -3.42 74.91
C TRP A 615 -54.63 -3.98 76.33
N LEU A 616 -55.10 -3.11 77.22
CA LEU A 616 -55.23 -3.41 78.65
C LEU A 616 -56.37 -4.38 79.01
N SER A 617 -56.06 -5.34 79.88
CA SER A 617 -57.01 -6.25 80.53
C SER A 617 -56.88 -6.22 82.06
N TYR A 618 -58.01 -6.30 82.77
CA TYR A 618 -58.08 -6.11 84.24
C TYR A 618 -58.54 -7.40 84.92
N LYS A 619 -57.75 -7.92 85.89
CA LYS A 619 -58.00 -9.22 86.53
C LYS A 619 -57.86 -9.14 88.05
N LEU A 620 -58.76 -9.78 88.81
CA LEU A 620 -58.69 -9.83 90.28
C LEU A 620 -57.73 -10.95 90.73
N GLN A 621 -56.46 -10.61 90.94
CA GLN A 621 -55.43 -11.57 91.33
C GLN A 621 -55.65 -12.14 92.74
N LYS A 622 -55.93 -11.28 93.73
CA LYS A 622 -56.15 -11.68 95.13
C LYS A 622 -57.18 -10.78 95.81
N ALA A 623 -57.96 -11.34 96.73
CA ALA A 623 -58.92 -10.61 97.56
C ALA A 623 -58.96 -11.22 98.97
N THR A 624 -59.44 -10.46 99.97
CA THR A 624 -59.74 -11.00 101.31
C THR A 624 -60.92 -11.97 101.24
N ASP A 625 -62.02 -11.58 100.60
CA ASP A 625 -63.03 -12.51 100.06
C ASP A 625 -63.12 -12.39 98.53
N ARG A 626 -62.95 -13.50 97.81
CA ARG A 626 -63.13 -13.60 96.36
C ARG A 626 -64.60 -13.74 95.92
N ALA A 627 -65.52 -14.04 96.84
CA ALA A 627 -66.96 -14.12 96.57
C ALA A 627 -67.69 -12.79 96.81
N LEU A 628 -67.00 -11.74 97.24
CA LEU A 628 -67.58 -10.43 97.54
C LEU A 628 -67.39 -9.40 96.42
N PHE A 629 -66.27 -9.44 95.68
CA PHE A 629 -65.94 -8.45 94.64
C PHE A 629 -65.52 -9.07 93.31
N GLU A 630 -65.98 -8.48 92.21
CA GLU A 630 -65.53 -8.72 90.83
C GLU A 630 -64.79 -7.51 90.27
N VAL A 631 -64.06 -7.71 89.17
CA VAL A 631 -63.41 -6.66 88.39
C VAL A 631 -63.74 -6.86 86.92
N GLY A 632 -64.28 -5.83 86.26
CA GLY A 632 -64.65 -5.90 84.84
C GLY A 632 -63.44 -5.93 83.91
N LEU A 633 -63.34 -6.99 83.10
CA LEU A 633 -62.13 -7.35 82.32
C LEU A 633 -61.58 -6.26 81.39
N GLN A 634 -62.44 -5.39 80.86
CA GLN A 634 -62.08 -4.36 79.87
C GLN A 634 -62.18 -2.92 80.40
N ASN A 635 -62.84 -2.70 81.54
CA ASN A 635 -63.07 -1.37 82.09
C ASN A 635 -62.46 -1.16 83.48
N GLY A 636 -61.95 -2.20 84.16
CA GLY A 636 -61.31 -2.07 85.48
C GLY A 636 -62.26 -1.69 86.62
N GLU A 637 -63.58 -1.71 86.39
CA GLU A 637 -64.57 -1.37 87.42
C GLU A 637 -64.69 -2.49 88.45
N ILE A 638 -64.54 -2.14 89.73
CA ILE A 638 -64.64 -3.06 90.86
C ILE A 638 -66.07 -3.00 91.41
N ARG A 639 -66.77 -4.14 91.44
CA ARG A 639 -68.19 -4.21 91.85
C ARG A 639 -68.46 -5.31 92.86
N THR A 640 -69.54 -5.19 93.64
CA THR A 640 -69.99 -6.22 94.58
C THR A 640 -70.70 -7.38 93.87
N ILE A 641 -70.27 -8.62 94.11
CA ILE A 641 -70.92 -9.84 93.57
C ILE A 641 -72.17 -10.22 94.39
N ARG A 642 -72.15 -9.89 95.69
CA ARG A 642 -73.23 -10.16 96.65
C ARG A 642 -73.38 -8.97 97.60
N GLY A 643 -74.55 -8.87 98.24
CA GLY A 643 -74.73 -7.94 99.36
C GLY A 643 -73.73 -8.20 100.49
N VAL A 644 -73.30 -7.12 101.13
CA VAL A 644 -72.34 -7.14 102.24
C VAL A 644 -73.07 -7.55 103.53
N THR A 645 -72.40 -8.27 104.43
CA THR A 645 -73.00 -8.79 105.67
C THR A 645 -72.12 -8.50 106.89
N ASP A 646 -72.70 -8.48 108.09
CA ASP A 646 -71.97 -8.26 109.36
C ASP A 646 -70.95 -9.36 109.74
N LYS A 647 -70.75 -10.36 108.87
CA LYS A 647 -69.71 -11.39 108.99
C LYS A 647 -68.50 -11.10 108.10
N ASP A 648 -68.61 -10.16 107.18
CA ASP A 648 -67.57 -9.79 106.25
C ASP A 648 -66.57 -8.85 106.92
N ALA A 649 -65.27 -9.07 106.70
CA ALA A 649 -64.24 -8.28 107.36
C ALA A 649 -64.31 -6.80 106.95
N VAL A 650 -64.29 -5.90 107.95
CA VAL A 650 -64.29 -4.43 107.77
C VAL A 650 -63.21 -3.97 106.80
N LYS A 651 -62.02 -4.60 106.85
CA LYS A 651 -60.86 -4.29 106.00
C LYS A 651 -60.68 -5.34 104.90
N GLN A 652 -61.22 -5.06 103.72
CA GLN A 652 -61.05 -5.87 102.52
C GLN A 652 -59.80 -5.39 101.74
N ARG A 653 -58.93 -6.31 101.31
CA ARG A 653 -57.74 -5.98 100.52
C ARG A 653 -57.80 -6.70 99.18
N LEU A 654 -58.01 -5.93 98.13
CA LEU A 654 -58.05 -6.38 96.75
C LEU A 654 -56.68 -6.12 96.10
N THR A 655 -56.22 -7.06 95.30
CA THR A 655 -55.02 -6.94 94.45
C THR A 655 -55.49 -7.19 93.04
N VAL A 656 -55.63 -6.11 92.28
CA VAL A 656 -56.01 -6.16 90.87
C VAL A 656 -54.71 -6.10 90.07
N ILE A 657 -54.60 -6.94 89.05
CA ILE A 657 -53.52 -6.88 88.08
C ILE A 657 -54.08 -6.33 86.77
N VAL A 658 -53.41 -5.33 86.22
CA VAL A 658 -53.60 -4.88 84.85
C VAL A 658 -52.54 -5.61 84.03
N GLU A 659 -52.95 -6.31 82.98
CA GLU A 659 -52.09 -7.06 82.06
C GLU A 659 -52.41 -6.61 80.65
N ASP A 660 -51.39 -6.28 79.86
CA ASP A 660 -51.56 -6.00 78.43
C ASP A 660 -51.85 -7.28 77.60
N ASN A 661 -51.88 -7.15 76.28
CA ASN A 661 -52.05 -8.26 75.34
C ASN A 661 -50.84 -8.42 74.39
N GLY A 662 -49.69 -7.86 74.74
CA GLY A 662 -48.45 -8.02 73.97
C GLY A 662 -47.72 -9.34 74.26
N GLN A 663 -46.54 -9.49 73.67
CA GLN A 663 -45.71 -10.69 73.84
C GLN A 663 -44.22 -10.31 74.01
N PRO A 664 -43.61 -10.55 75.19
CA PRO A 664 -44.22 -11.06 76.42
C PRO A 664 -45.17 -10.05 77.06
N SER A 665 -46.31 -10.52 77.58
CA SER A 665 -47.29 -9.64 78.23
C SER A 665 -46.74 -9.08 79.54
N ARG A 666 -46.76 -7.76 79.72
CA ARG A 666 -46.36 -7.08 80.96
C ARG A 666 -47.58 -6.77 81.82
N SER A 667 -47.31 -6.34 83.05
CA SER A 667 -48.36 -6.15 84.04
C SER A 667 -47.97 -5.21 85.17
N ALA A 668 -48.99 -4.60 85.78
CA ALA A 668 -48.87 -3.83 87.01
C ALA A 668 -49.94 -4.24 88.01
N THR A 669 -49.52 -4.46 89.26
CA THR A 669 -50.42 -4.83 90.37
C THR A 669 -50.78 -3.62 91.22
N ILE A 670 -52.06 -3.25 91.25
CA ILE A 670 -52.61 -2.25 92.17
C ILE A 670 -53.22 -2.93 93.40
N ILE A 671 -52.93 -2.41 94.59
CA ILE A 671 -53.59 -2.83 95.83
C ILE A 671 -54.67 -1.79 96.15
N VAL A 672 -55.93 -2.20 96.05
CA VAL A 672 -57.09 -1.42 96.46
C VAL A 672 -57.53 -1.93 97.83
N ASN A 673 -57.52 -1.06 98.83
CA ASN A 673 -58.10 -1.39 100.13
C ASN A 673 -59.51 -0.83 100.16
N VAL A 674 -60.46 -1.65 100.62
CA VAL A 674 -61.87 -1.31 100.68
C VAL A 674 -62.31 -1.41 102.13
N ALA A 675 -62.91 -0.34 102.65
CA ALA A 675 -63.43 -0.26 104.01
C ALA A 675 -64.94 -0.46 104.01
N VAL A 676 -65.42 -1.54 104.62
CA VAL A 676 -66.83 -1.83 104.83
C VAL A 676 -67.29 -1.14 106.11
N ALA A 677 -67.95 0.01 105.97
CA ALA A 677 -68.41 0.84 107.08
C ALA A 677 -69.60 1.70 106.64
N ASP A 678 -70.51 2.01 107.57
CA ASP A 678 -71.67 2.87 107.27
C ASP A 678 -71.37 4.34 107.55
N SER A 679 -70.27 4.65 108.25
CA SER A 679 -69.85 6.03 108.52
C SER A 679 -68.32 6.20 108.61
N PHE A 680 -67.82 7.34 108.14
CA PHE A 680 -66.38 7.67 108.16
C PHE A 680 -65.72 7.61 109.56
N PRO A 681 -66.39 7.96 110.68
CA PRO A 681 -65.80 7.82 112.02
C PRO A 681 -65.46 6.37 112.40
N GLU A 682 -66.23 5.40 111.93
CA GLU A 682 -66.03 3.95 112.16
C GLU A 682 -64.69 3.49 111.56
N VAL A 683 -64.37 3.98 110.37
CA VAL A 683 -63.09 3.74 109.67
C VAL A 683 -61.91 4.36 110.40
N LEU A 684 -62.07 5.54 111.02
CA LEU A 684 -60.98 6.21 111.74
C LEU A 684 -60.59 5.45 113.03
N SER A 685 -61.54 4.85 113.74
CA SER A 685 -61.28 4.13 114.99
C SER A 685 -60.46 2.84 114.86
N GLU A 686 -60.41 2.21 113.68
CA GLU A 686 -59.56 1.02 113.43
C GLU A 686 -58.24 1.34 112.70
N PHE A 687 -57.99 2.61 112.34
CA PHE A 687 -56.81 3.01 111.54
C PHE A 687 -55.86 3.99 112.25
N THR A 688 -56.13 4.40 113.49
CA THR A 688 -55.20 5.23 114.30
C THR A 688 -54.06 4.41 114.91
N ASP A 689 -53.08 4.04 114.09
CA ASP A 689 -51.85 3.38 114.55
C ASP A 689 -50.60 3.88 113.79
N TYR A 690 -50.43 5.21 113.72
CA TYR A 690 -49.18 5.90 113.36
C TYR A 690 -49.13 7.31 113.97
N THR A 691 -47.95 7.72 114.43
CA THR A 691 -47.68 9.05 115.02
C THR A 691 -47.61 10.14 113.95
N GLN A 692 -48.39 11.23 114.09
CA GLN A 692 -48.24 12.42 113.25
C GLN A 692 -47.21 13.39 113.83
N ASP A 693 -46.00 13.41 113.27
CA ASP A 693 -45.16 14.60 113.33
C ASP A 693 -45.73 15.68 112.40
N LYS A 694 -45.99 16.87 112.94
CA LYS A 694 -46.54 18.03 112.23
C LYS A 694 -45.72 19.28 112.54
N GLU A 695 -44.63 19.49 111.82
CA GLU A 695 -44.03 20.82 111.69
C GLU A 695 -44.78 21.62 110.62
N TYR A 696 -45.65 22.54 111.07
CA TYR A 696 -46.25 23.54 110.19
C TYR A 696 -45.29 24.73 110.09
N ASN A 697 -44.70 24.94 108.91
CA ASN A 697 -43.50 25.78 108.76
C ASN A 697 -43.84 27.19 108.22
N ASP A 698 -43.87 28.19 109.11
CA ASP A 698 -44.30 29.58 108.81
C ASP A 698 -43.51 30.28 107.69
N ASN A 699 -42.32 29.78 107.35
CA ASN A 699 -41.39 30.39 106.39
C ASN A 699 -41.94 30.55 104.96
N LEU A 700 -43.00 29.80 104.58
CA LEU A 700 -43.60 29.91 103.24
C LEU A 700 -44.10 31.34 102.94
N THR A 701 -44.65 32.03 103.95
CA THR A 701 -45.15 33.41 103.82
C THR A 701 -44.02 34.40 103.60
N PHE A 702 -42.88 34.22 104.28
CA PHE A 702 -41.69 35.06 104.16
C PHE A 702 -41.08 34.97 102.75
N TYR A 703 -40.91 33.76 102.21
CA TYR A 703 -40.36 33.59 100.86
C TYR A 703 -41.26 34.17 99.77
N LEU A 704 -42.59 34.10 99.92
CA LEU A 704 -43.54 34.68 98.97
C LEU A 704 -43.51 36.22 98.97
N VAL A 705 -43.39 36.85 100.15
CA VAL A 705 -43.19 38.31 100.27
C VAL A 705 -41.83 38.74 99.70
N LEU A 706 -40.77 37.97 99.96
CA LEU A 706 -39.43 38.23 99.44
C LEU A 706 -39.40 38.16 97.90
N ALA A 707 -40.06 37.17 97.30
CA ALA A 707 -40.19 37.05 95.84
C ALA A 707 -40.91 38.25 95.22
N LEU A 708 -42.04 38.69 95.81
CA LEU A 708 -42.77 39.87 95.36
C LEU A 708 -41.92 41.15 95.42
N ALA A 709 -41.13 41.33 96.48
CA ALA A 709 -40.23 42.48 96.63
C ALA A 709 -39.13 42.49 95.54
N VAL A 710 -38.50 41.34 95.26
CA VAL A 710 -37.46 41.20 94.23
C VAL A 710 -38.02 41.45 92.83
N VAL A 711 -39.19 40.90 92.49
CA VAL A 711 -39.84 41.13 91.18
C VAL A 711 -40.22 42.61 91.00
N SER A 712 -40.73 43.27 92.05
CA SER A 712 -41.04 44.70 92.02
C SER A 712 -39.79 45.56 91.80
N PHE A 713 -38.68 45.25 92.49
CA PHE A 713 -37.40 45.94 92.32
C PHE A 713 -36.82 45.79 90.90
N LEU A 714 -36.87 44.58 90.33
CA LEU A 714 -36.44 44.32 88.95
C LEU A 714 -37.30 45.07 87.92
N PHE A 715 -38.61 45.17 88.15
CA PHE A 715 -39.51 45.93 87.27
C PHE A 715 -39.23 47.45 87.30
N ILE A 716 -39.04 48.02 88.49
CA ILE A 716 -38.74 49.45 88.67
C ILE A 716 -37.37 49.81 88.06
N THR A 717 -36.33 49.00 88.32
CA THR A 717 -34.99 49.24 87.76
C THR A 717 -34.99 49.15 86.22
N CYS A 718 -35.70 48.18 85.64
CA CYS A 718 -35.86 48.07 84.19
C CYS A 718 -36.56 49.30 83.59
N LEU A 719 -37.63 49.81 84.21
CA LEU A 719 -38.29 51.06 83.78
C LEU A 719 -37.36 52.28 83.81
N VAL A 720 -36.53 52.43 84.85
CA VAL A 720 -35.55 53.52 84.95
C VAL A 720 -34.51 53.44 83.83
N VAL A 721 -34.03 52.24 83.49
CA VAL A 721 -33.12 52.03 82.35
C VAL A 721 -33.79 52.39 81.02
N ILE A 722 -35.02 51.94 80.79
CA ILE A 722 -35.79 52.24 79.56
C ILE A 722 -36.01 53.75 79.39
N ILE A 723 -36.38 54.46 80.48
CA ILE A 723 -36.56 55.92 80.47
C ILE A 723 -35.23 56.62 80.18
N SER A 724 -34.14 56.18 80.81
CA SER A 724 -32.79 56.73 80.60
C SER A 724 -32.33 56.59 79.14
N VAL A 725 -32.52 55.41 78.55
CA VAL A 725 -32.21 55.14 77.13
C VAL A 725 -33.11 55.97 76.20
N LYS A 726 -34.39 56.18 76.54
CA LYS A 726 -35.27 57.08 75.77
C LYS A 726 -34.80 58.53 75.80
N ILE A 727 -34.42 59.05 76.96
CA ILE A 727 -33.89 60.42 77.11
C ILE A 727 -32.57 60.57 76.34
N TYR A 728 -31.69 59.58 76.40
CA TYR A 728 -30.42 59.57 75.65
C TYR A 728 -30.66 59.58 74.13
N ARG A 729 -31.48 58.66 73.60
CA ARG A 729 -31.83 58.61 72.16
C ARG A 729 -32.57 59.88 71.69
N TRP A 730 -33.44 60.46 72.52
CA TRP A 730 -34.17 61.68 72.19
C TRP A 730 -33.27 62.91 72.10
N ARG A 731 -32.18 62.96 72.88
CA ARG A 731 -31.20 64.07 72.84
C ARG A 731 -30.26 63.99 71.63
N GLN A 732 -30.12 62.83 71.00
CA GLN A 732 -29.18 62.60 69.89
C GLN A 732 -29.77 62.91 68.50
N SER A 733 -31.10 63.10 68.37
CA SER A 733 -31.80 63.20 67.07
C SER A 733 -31.94 64.62 66.49
N ARG A 734 -31.15 65.59 66.96
CA ARG A 734 -31.29 67.02 66.60
C ARG A 734 -30.02 67.73 66.09
N VAL A 735 -29.03 66.99 65.59
CA VAL A 735 -28.00 67.54 64.69
C VAL A 735 -28.03 66.75 63.39
N LEU A 736 -28.46 67.41 62.31
CA LEU A 736 -28.62 66.84 60.97
C LEU A 736 -27.34 67.00 60.15
N TYR A 737 -27.03 65.99 59.35
CA TYR A 737 -26.89 66.20 57.89
C TYR A 737 -27.30 64.93 57.12
N HIS A 738 -28.30 65.07 56.24
CA HIS A 738 -28.62 64.09 55.20
C HIS A 738 -27.57 64.20 54.07
N SER A 739 -27.05 63.15 53.41
CA SER A 739 -27.53 61.81 53.00
C SER A 739 -28.35 61.77 51.69
N ASN A 740 -27.93 60.90 50.76
CA ASN A 740 -28.75 60.09 49.84
C ASN A 740 -27.85 58.89 49.44
N LEU A 741 -28.18 57.60 49.65
CA LEU A 741 -29.35 56.78 49.24
C LEU A 741 -29.34 56.45 47.74
N PRO A 742 -29.87 55.28 47.26
CA PRO A 742 -30.42 54.09 47.97
C PRO A 742 -29.30 53.11 48.48
N VAL A 743 -29.40 51.76 48.54
CA VAL A 743 -30.25 50.73 49.26
C VAL A 743 -29.41 49.40 49.22
N ILE A 744 -29.27 48.47 50.19
CA ILE A 744 -30.08 47.88 51.30
C ILE A 744 -30.80 46.57 50.88
N PRO A 745 -30.89 45.50 51.72
CA PRO A 745 -30.40 45.25 53.10
C PRO A 745 -29.30 44.14 53.18
N TYR A 746 -28.76 43.70 54.31
CA TYR A 746 -28.26 44.28 55.58
C TYR A 746 -27.83 43.10 56.47
N TYR A 747 -26.72 43.23 57.21
CA TYR A 747 -26.29 42.36 58.32
C TYR A 747 -25.42 43.23 59.26
N PRO A 748 -25.01 42.74 60.45
CA PRO A 748 -25.50 43.08 61.80
C PRO A 748 -25.07 44.51 62.25
N PRO A 749 -24.23 44.81 63.27
CA PRO A 749 -24.06 44.30 64.65
C PRO A 749 -24.06 45.41 65.74
N ARG A 750 -23.81 45.04 67.03
CA ARG A 750 -22.83 45.62 68.00
C ARG A 750 -23.30 45.49 69.48
N TYR A 751 -22.49 44.87 70.37
CA TYR A 751 -21.50 45.45 71.33
C TYR A 751 -22.11 46.43 72.36
N SER A 752 -21.65 46.54 73.62
CA SER A 752 -20.58 45.89 74.42
C SER A 752 -21.09 45.73 75.88
N ASP A 753 -20.44 45.12 76.89
CA ASP A 753 -19.02 45.08 77.32
C ASP A 753 -18.80 43.86 78.26
N THR A 754 -17.58 43.36 78.58
CA THR A 754 -16.22 43.93 78.45
C THR A 754 -15.22 42.92 77.84
N LEU A 755 -14.12 43.46 77.29
CA LEU A 755 -12.76 42.89 77.21
C LEU A 755 -12.62 41.37 76.87
N GLY A 756 -12.18 40.96 75.66
CA GLY A 756 -11.79 41.75 74.49
C GLY A 756 -11.10 40.92 73.39
N THR A 757 -10.82 41.57 72.25
CA THR A 757 -9.96 41.14 71.12
C THR A 757 -10.20 39.78 70.44
N GLY A 758 -10.51 39.83 69.12
CA GLY A 758 -10.09 38.80 68.15
C GLY A 758 -11.21 38.12 67.37
N THR A 759 -11.16 38.19 66.02
CA THR A 759 -12.03 37.44 65.10
C THR A 759 -11.21 36.92 63.91
N LEU A 760 -11.36 35.62 63.59
CA LEU A 760 -11.37 34.95 62.26
C LEU A 760 -10.36 35.39 61.16
N PRO A 761 -9.75 34.46 60.38
CA PRO A 761 -10.52 33.54 59.52
C PRO A 761 -9.89 32.14 59.28
N HIS A 762 -10.43 31.38 58.30
CA HIS A 762 -9.92 30.09 57.81
C HIS A 762 -8.51 30.16 57.18
N VAL A 763 -7.77 29.05 57.29
CA VAL A 763 -7.03 28.40 56.19
C VAL A 763 -7.09 26.88 56.40
N TYR A 764 -7.31 26.09 55.35
CA TYR A 764 -7.05 24.64 55.35
C TYR A 764 -5.63 24.38 54.82
N ASN A 765 -4.85 23.54 55.49
CA ASN A 765 -3.65 22.92 54.91
C ASN A 765 -3.85 21.40 54.88
N TYR A 766 -3.56 20.80 53.72
CA TYR A 766 -3.41 19.36 53.56
C TYR A 766 -1.97 19.09 53.12
N GLU A 767 -1.27 18.16 53.77
CA GLU A 767 -0.05 17.56 53.20
C GLU A 767 -0.38 16.16 52.69
N VAL A 768 0.02 15.90 51.44
CA VAL A 768 -0.23 14.62 50.76
C VAL A 768 1.07 13.81 50.73
N CYS A 769 1.13 12.73 51.49
CA CYS A 769 2.16 11.71 51.35
C CYS A 769 1.60 10.49 50.63
N ARG A 770 1.98 10.30 49.37
CA ARG A 770 1.75 9.04 48.64
C ARG A 770 2.88 8.06 48.96
N THR A 771 2.51 6.82 49.30
CA THR A 771 3.36 5.63 49.12
C THR A 771 2.55 4.58 48.37
N ASN A 772 3.20 3.83 47.49
CA ASN A 772 2.54 2.73 46.77
C ASN A 772 2.41 1.48 47.66
N ASP A 773 1.40 0.68 47.30
CA ASP A 773 1.24 -0.76 47.57
C ASP A 773 0.57 -1.23 48.89
N SER A 774 -0.09 -2.39 48.75
CA SER A 774 -0.61 -3.34 49.76
C SER A 774 -1.61 -2.90 50.85
N ARG A 775 -2.90 -3.11 50.55
CA ARG A 775 -3.89 -3.80 51.39
C ARG A 775 -3.81 -3.65 52.94
N LYS A 776 -4.17 -2.48 53.48
CA LYS A 776 -5.10 -2.31 54.63
C LYS A 776 -5.22 -0.84 55.06
N SER A 777 -6.45 -0.36 55.27
CA SER A 777 -6.74 0.98 55.79
C SER A 777 -7.49 0.89 57.12
N ASP A 778 -6.76 0.79 58.24
CA ASP A 778 -7.34 0.87 59.58
C ASP A 778 -7.58 2.34 59.97
N CYS A 779 -8.83 2.79 59.97
CA CYS A 779 -9.21 4.11 60.46
C CYS A 779 -9.21 4.14 62.00
N LYS A 780 -8.46 5.06 62.62
CA LYS A 780 -8.55 5.37 64.06
C LYS A 780 -8.77 6.85 64.31
N PHE A 781 -9.84 7.16 65.04
CA PHE A 781 -10.10 8.48 65.60
C PHE A 781 -9.22 8.71 66.82
N GLY A 782 -8.74 9.95 66.99
CA GLY A 782 -7.99 10.38 68.18
C GLY A 782 -8.53 11.70 68.72
N THR A 783 -9.11 11.67 69.92
CA THR A 783 -9.65 12.85 70.60
C THR A 783 -8.65 13.43 71.61
N VAL A 784 -8.35 14.72 71.41
CA VAL A 784 -7.88 15.74 72.37
C VAL A 784 -7.18 15.24 73.65
N GLY A 785 -5.85 15.38 73.69
CA GLY A 785 -5.07 15.41 74.93
C GLY A 785 -4.11 16.59 74.90
N SER A 786 -4.18 17.48 75.90
CA SER A 786 -3.36 18.70 75.94
C SER A 786 -2.34 18.66 77.09
N GLN A 787 -1.06 18.90 76.80
CA GLN A 787 -0.21 19.91 77.44
C GLN A 787 1.21 19.95 76.84
N ASN A 788 1.92 21.05 77.13
CA ASN A 788 3.22 21.38 76.54
C ASN A 788 4.36 20.52 77.09
N VAL A 789 5.42 20.34 76.30
CA VAL A 789 6.73 20.99 76.54
C VAL A 789 7.63 20.86 75.30
N LEU A 790 8.34 21.94 74.96
CA LEU A 790 9.41 21.94 73.94
C LEU A 790 10.76 21.61 74.59
N ILE A 791 11.51 20.68 74.00
CA ILE A 791 12.98 20.60 74.01
C ILE A 791 13.39 19.74 72.80
N MET A 792 14.48 20.11 72.13
CA MET A 792 15.03 19.35 71.01
C MET A 792 15.90 18.18 71.49
N ASP A 793 15.81 17.06 70.77
CA ASP A 793 16.87 16.37 70.01
C ASP A 793 18.37 16.75 70.22
N PRO A 794 19.36 15.89 69.88
CA PRO A 794 19.23 14.52 69.35
C PRO A 794 20.13 13.46 70.04
N SER A 795 19.83 12.17 69.85
CA SER A 795 20.85 11.10 69.89
C SER A 795 20.44 9.85 69.10
N SER A 796 21.43 9.06 68.65
CA SER A 796 21.28 8.01 67.65
C SER A 796 21.48 6.59 68.23
N THR A 797 21.03 5.58 67.47
CA THR A 797 21.60 4.20 67.40
C THR A 797 21.77 3.38 68.70
N GLY A 798 21.04 2.26 68.85
CA GLY A 798 21.29 1.28 69.92
C GLY A 798 20.62 -0.09 69.72
N THR A 799 21.38 -1.10 69.29
CA THR A 799 20.92 -2.41 68.79
C THR A 799 20.54 -3.45 69.86
N MET A 800 19.55 -4.32 69.52
CA MET A 800 19.40 -5.75 69.89
C MET A 800 19.36 -6.23 71.37
N GLN A 801 18.33 -7.05 71.71
CA GLN A 801 18.43 -8.53 71.83
C GLN A 801 17.00 -9.16 71.98
N ARG A 802 16.65 -10.24 71.24
CA ARG A 802 16.69 -11.69 71.63
C ARG A 802 15.61 -12.05 72.69
N ILE A 803 14.67 -13.00 72.52
CA ILE A 803 14.81 -14.46 72.27
C ILE A 803 13.43 -15.09 71.82
N GLN A 804 13.45 -16.02 70.84
CA GLN A 804 12.57 -17.22 70.57
C GLN A 804 11.01 -17.15 70.65
N SER A 805 10.20 -17.96 69.94
CA SER A 805 10.44 -19.12 69.03
C SER A 805 9.22 -19.49 68.16
N GLU A 806 9.47 -19.93 66.91
CA GLU A 806 8.68 -20.90 66.09
C GLU A 806 7.21 -20.53 65.67
N LYS A 807 6.66 -20.96 64.51
CA LYS A 807 7.11 -21.88 63.43
C LYS A 807 6.34 -21.66 62.11
N ASN A 808 7.02 -21.77 60.95
CA ASN A 808 6.51 -22.23 59.62
C ASN A 808 5.38 -21.42 58.90
N ILE A 809 5.18 -21.45 57.56
CA ILE A 809 5.77 -22.23 56.44
C ILE A 809 5.62 -21.48 55.07
N LEU A 810 6.60 -21.60 54.14
CA LEU A 810 6.57 -21.38 52.65
C LEU A 810 6.12 -20.00 52.07
N ASP A 811 6.55 -19.50 50.90
CA ASP A 811 7.37 -20.01 49.76
C ASP A 811 8.32 -18.93 49.13
N GLU A 812 9.35 -19.40 48.40
CA GLU A 812 10.24 -18.87 47.31
C GLU A 812 10.38 -17.35 46.92
N PRO A 813 11.36 -16.95 46.05
CA PRO A 813 12.80 -17.29 45.88
C PRO A 813 13.70 -16.01 46.12
N ASP A 814 15.02 -15.86 45.85
CA ASP A 814 15.83 -16.20 44.66
C ASP A 814 17.36 -15.93 44.85
N SER A 815 18.24 -16.84 44.37
CA SER A 815 19.66 -16.67 43.92
C SER A 815 20.74 -15.99 44.82
N PRO A 816 22.06 -15.95 44.45
CA PRO A 816 22.89 -16.77 43.53
C PRO A 816 24.21 -17.35 44.18
N LEU A 817 24.99 -18.19 43.46
CA LEU A 817 26.45 -18.01 43.17
C LEU A 817 27.16 -19.23 42.50
N GLU A 818 28.23 -18.89 41.77
CA GLU A 818 29.38 -19.63 41.18
C GLU A 818 29.59 -21.16 41.37
N VAL A 819 30.05 -21.83 40.29
CA VAL A 819 31.25 -22.72 40.24
C VAL A 819 31.80 -22.78 38.79
N MET A 820 33.11 -23.03 38.63
CA MET A 820 33.86 -23.09 37.36
C MET A 820 33.54 -24.31 36.46
N LEU A 821 33.82 -24.18 35.15
CA LEU A 821 34.62 -25.15 34.38
C LEU A 821 35.18 -24.51 33.10
N GLY A 822 36.26 -25.07 32.53
CA GLY A 822 36.90 -24.48 31.34
C GLY A 822 37.78 -25.42 30.52
N ARG A 823 37.79 -25.18 29.20
CA ARG A 823 38.68 -25.64 28.11
C ARG A 823 38.05 -25.12 26.80
N GLY A 824 38.72 -24.54 25.81
CA GLY A 824 40.14 -24.19 25.69
C GLY A 824 40.84 -24.93 24.55
N PHE A 825 40.84 -24.36 23.34
CA PHE A 825 41.77 -24.64 22.23
C PHE A 825 41.79 -23.46 21.23
N ALA A 826 42.93 -23.20 20.59
CA ALA A 826 43.10 -22.11 19.61
C ALA A 826 44.29 -22.39 18.66
N PHE A 827 44.16 -21.98 17.39
CA PHE A 827 45.20 -21.80 16.35
C PHE A 827 44.55 -20.94 15.24
N SER A 828 44.92 -19.67 15.05
CA SER A 828 46.04 -19.11 14.25
C SER A 828 45.64 -18.73 12.80
N GLY A 829 45.85 -17.46 12.41
CA GLY A 829 45.77 -16.96 11.01
C GLY A 829 47.07 -17.21 10.23
N PRO A 830 47.60 -16.27 9.37
CA PRO A 830 47.29 -14.83 9.27
C PRO A 830 47.39 -14.14 7.86
N TRP A 831 47.15 -12.80 7.82
CA TRP A 831 47.40 -11.81 6.72
C TRP A 831 46.53 -11.92 5.43
N THR A 832 46.28 -10.89 4.60
CA THR A 832 46.77 -9.48 4.44
C THR A 832 45.57 -8.49 4.37
N GLU A 833 45.61 -7.24 4.90
CA GLU A 833 46.05 -5.96 4.26
C GLU A 833 45.52 -5.69 2.82
N SER A 834 45.14 -4.47 2.38
CA SER A 834 44.93 -3.11 2.97
C SER A 834 44.26 -2.21 1.86
N LEU A 835 43.42 -1.18 2.11
CA LEU A 835 43.80 0.23 2.36
C LEU A 835 42.57 1.15 2.63
N HIS A 836 42.74 2.14 3.53
CA HIS A 836 42.15 3.51 3.60
C HIS A 836 40.60 3.71 3.49
N SER A 837 39.86 4.36 4.41
CA SER A 837 40.09 5.23 5.61
C SER A 837 40.25 6.76 5.42
N GLN A 838 39.20 7.52 5.76
CA GLN A 838 39.16 8.88 6.36
C GLN A 838 37.77 9.10 6.99
N LEU A 839 37.53 9.84 8.07
CA LEU A 839 38.32 10.14 9.29
C LEU A 839 37.32 10.57 10.41
N LEU A 840 37.72 10.62 11.69
CA LEU A 840 36.80 10.71 12.84
C LEU A 840 36.92 12.01 13.68
N VAL A 841 35.78 12.46 14.22
CA VAL A 841 35.56 13.15 15.52
C VAL A 841 36.11 14.58 15.77
N GLY A 842 35.27 15.41 16.41
CA GLY A 842 35.61 16.68 17.06
C GLY A 842 34.74 16.98 18.30
N PHE A 843 35.41 17.05 19.46
CA PHE A 843 34.96 17.32 20.85
C PHE A 843 34.10 18.61 21.02
N ILE A 844 33.03 18.67 21.84
CA ILE A 844 32.88 18.68 23.34
C ILE A 844 32.91 20.08 24.00
N SER A 845 32.12 20.23 25.07
CA SER A 845 31.52 21.44 25.68
C SER A 845 32.39 22.37 26.56
N CYS A 846 31.98 23.64 26.66
CA CYS A 846 31.78 24.47 27.89
C CYS A 846 30.96 25.74 27.49
N ASN A 847 29.98 26.30 28.23
CA ASN A 847 29.88 26.78 29.63
C ASN A 847 30.86 27.94 29.95
N ILE A 848 30.47 29.06 30.60
CA ILE A 848 29.21 29.42 31.31
C ILE A 848 29.05 30.97 31.43
N ASP A 849 27.90 31.45 31.96
CA ASP A 849 27.57 32.82 32.46
C ASP A 849 27.30 33.98 31.46
N PHE A 850 26.54 35.05 31.80
CA PHE A 850 25.97 35.51 33.10
C PHE A 850 24.48 36.00 32.96
N THR A 851 23.78 36.22 34.09
CA THR A 851 22.30 36.39 34.20
C THR A 851 21.77 37.79 34.65
N PHE A 852 20.42 37.94 34.74
CA PHE A 852 19.60 39.09 35.25
C PHE A 852 19.51 40.32 34.32
N THR A 853 18.36 40.98 34.08
CA THR A 853 17.20 41.45 34.90
C THR A 853 16.01 41.79 33.96
N LEU A 854 14.74 42.06 34.32
CA LEU A 854 13.88 41.90 35.52
C LEU A 854 12.41 42.03 35.03
N LEU A 855 11.43 41.36 35.64
CA LEU A 855 9.99 41.65 35.46
C LEU A 855 9.43 42.37 36.71
N HIS A 856 8.40 43.21 36.54
CA HIS A 856 7.54 43.82 37.58
C HIS A 856 8.16 44.86 38.55
N LEU A 857 7.72 46.13 38.47
CA LEU A 857 6.79 46.78 39.43
C LEU A 857 6.48 48.25 39.08
N MET A 858 5.60 48.91 39.87
CA MET A 858 4.99 50.25 39.69
C MET A 858 3.99 50.34 38.50
N LEU A 859 2.65 50.36 38.63
CA LEU A 859 1.72 50.47 39.78
C LEU A 859 1.51 51.90 40.35
N LYS A 860 0.26 52.42 40.24
CA LYS A 860 -0.27 53.76 40.62
C LYS A 860 0.19 54.90 39.69
N SER A 861 -0.58 55.97 39.42
CA SER A 861 -1.92 56.43 39.87
C SER A 861 -2.78 56.86 38.65
N THR A 862 -4.05 57.35 38.70
CA THR A 862 -4.68 58.31 39.62
C THR A 862 -6.23 58.23 39.59
N LEU A 863 -6.90 58.77 40.62
CA LEU A 863 -8.36 58.90 40.74
C LEU A 863 -8.87 60.30 40.32
N MET A 864 -10.19 60.37 40.09
CA MET A 864 -11.13 61.49 40.36
C MET A 864 -11.27 62.71 39.41
N SER A 865 -12.57 63.07 39.22
CA SER A 865 -13.15 64.38 38.83
C SER A 865 -12.96 64.85 37.38
N PHE A 866 -13.89 65.57 36.73
CA PHE A 866 -14.91 66.52 37.25
C PHE A 866 -16.15 66.63 36.32
N ASN A 867 -17.33 66.92 36.90
CA ASN A 867 -18.58 67.41 36.25
C ASN A 867 -19.25 66.55 35.13
N GLY A 868 -20.56 66.65 34.87
CA GLY A 868 -21.63 67.30 35.64
C GLY A 868 -22.78 67.88 34.79
N LYS A 869 -24.02 67.61 35.23
CA LYS A 869 -25.31 68.29 34.89
C LYS A 869 -25.97 68.08 33.50
N THR A 870 -27.11 67.37 33.52
CA THR A 870 -28.47 67.73 32.98
C THR A 870 -28.63 68.17 31.50
N TYR A 871 -29.65 67.73 30.75
CA TYR A 871 -31.10 67.83 31.04
C TYR A 871 -31.96 66.78 30.25
N LEU A 872 -33.21 66.57 30.72
CA LEU A 872 -34.47 66.06 30.11
C LEU A 872 -34.55 65.85 28.57
N ASN A 873 -35.46 65.05 27.98
CA ASN A 873 -36.48 64.05 28.41
C ASN A 873 -36.83 63.20 27.15
N LEU A 874 -37.18 61.90 27.17
CA LEU A 874 -38.34 61.23 27.78
C LEU A 874 -39.71 61.59 27.13
N PHE A 875 -40.18 60.76 26.17
CA PHE A 875 -41.58 60.40 25.81
C PHE A 875 -41.52 59.42 24.60
N HIS A 876 -42.41 58.45 24.32
CA HIS A 876 -43.16 57.44 25.11
C HIS A 876 -43.87 56.48 24.10
N THR A 877 -44.46 55.38 24.57
CA THR A 877 -45.57 54.58 23.95
C THR A 877 -45.43 53.99 22.52
N ASP A 878 -45.34 52.64 22.47
CA ASP A 878 -46.35 51.69 21.95
C ASP A 878 -46.88 51.67 20.49
N LEU A 879 -47.13 50.42 20.02
CA LEU A 879 -47.96 49.99 18.87
C LEU A 879 -47.42 50.34 17.45
N GLY A 880 -47.68 49.58 16.38
CA GLY A 880 -48.27 48.23 16.29
C GLY A 880 -48.83 47.89 14.88
N PHE A 881 -48.51 46.68 14.36
CA PHE A 881 -49.16 45.98 13.22
C PHE A 881 -49.01 46.51 11.75
N ILE A 882 -49.17 45.56 10.80
CA ILE A 882 -49.61 45.70 9.37
C ILE A 882 -48.60 46.13 8.27
N SER A 883 -47.93 45.10 7.71
CA SER A 883 -47.85 44.67 6.29
C SER A 883 -47.59 45.61 5.08
N GLN A 884 -46.66 45.13 4.22
CA GLN A 884 -46.74 44.99 2.74
C GLN A 884 -46.53 46.18 1.75
N LEU A 885 -46.14 45.78 0.52
CA LEU A 885 -46.29 46.47 -0.79
C LEU A 885 -45.40 47.68 -1.17
N ARG A 886 -44.09 47.42 -1.28
CA ARG A 886 -43.32 47.43 -2.56
C ARG A 886 -43.92 48.21 -3.76
N TRP A 887 -43.26 49.29 -4.24
CA TRP A 887 -42.83 49.55 -5.66
C TRP A 887 -42.31 50.99 -5.89
N MET A 888 -41.59 51.19 -7.03
CA MET A 888 -40.90 52.42 -7.51
C MET A 888 -39.67 52.89 -6.68
N ALA A 889 -38.51 53.33 -7.19
CA ALA A 889 -38.05 53.94 -8.46
C ALA A 889 -38.34 55.47 -8.56
N ILE A 890 -37.45 56.36 -9.06
CA ILE A 890 -36.08 56.23 -9.60
C ILE A 890 -35.35 57.61 -9.56
N PHE A 891 -34.00 57.63 -9.53
CA PHE A 891 -33.10 58.79 -9.78
C PHE A 891 -33.13 60.04 -8.86
N VAL A 892 -31.94 60.53 -8.45
CA VAL A 892 -31.30 61.78 -8.96
C VAL A 892 -29.83 61.88 -8.49
N THR A 893 -29.00 62.54 -9.29
CA THR A 893 -27.52 62.69 -9.19
C THR A 893 -27.12 63.93 -8.33
N LYS A 894 -25.85 64.35 -8.08
CA LYS A 894 -24.65 64.40 -8.96
C LYS A 894 -23.36 64.87 -8.23
N SER A 895 -22.19 64.69 -8.88
CA SER A 895 -20.86 65.32 -8.61
C SER A 895 -20.06 64.79 -7.39
N HIS A 896 -18.72 64.88 -7.26
CA HIS A 896 -17.55 65.07 -8.17
C HIS A 896 -16.31 64.48 -7.43
N LEU A 897 -15.27 63.80 -7.95
CA LEU A 897 -14.70 63.48 -9.28
C LEU A 897 -13.45 64.30 -9.70
N TYR A 898 -12.25 63.73 -9.44
CA TYR A 898 -10.92 63.89 -10.07
C TYR A 898 -10.16 62.54 -9.87
N TYR A 899 -9.87 61.70 -10.88
CA TYR A 899 -8.79 61.71 -11.90
C TYR A 899 -7.37 61.36 -11.36
N CYS A 900 -6.49 60.59 -12.03
CA CYS A 900 -6.36 60.28 -13.48
C CYS A 900 -5.50 59.01 -13.83
N ILE A 901 -5.87 58.26 -14.90
CA ILE A 901 -5.02 57.66 -16.01
C ILE A 901 -3.86 56.67 -15.66
N CYS A 902 -3.51 55.57 -16.39
CA CYS A 902 -4.02 54.70 -17.50
C CYS A 902 -3.26 53.33 -17.43
N PHE A 903 -3.54 52.21 -18.12
CA PHE A 903 -3.90 51.86 -19.52
C PHE A 903 -4.80 50.58 -19.54
N ARG A 904 -5.94 50.50 -20.27
CA ARG A 904 -6.14 49.93 -21.64
C ARG A 904 -5.67 48.48 -21.84
N HIS A 905 -6.56 47.47 -22.00
CA HIS A 905 -7.41 47.06 -23.16
C HIS A 905 -6.81 45.85 -23.92
N PHE A 906 -7.54 44.98 -24.63
CA PHE A 906 -8.89 45.07 -25.25
C PHE A 906 -9.70 43.74 -25.12
N HIS A 907 -11.01 43.79 -25.38
CA HIS A 907 -11.95 42.66 -25.46
C HIS A 907 -12.58 42.61 -26.89
N CYS A 908 -13.00 41.43 -27.39
CA CYS A 908 -14.31 41.27 -28.08
C CYS A 908 -14.60 39.82 -28.54
N HIS A 909 -15.90 39.50 -28.64
CA HIS A 909 -16.43 38.27 -29.26
C HIS A 909 -16.54 38.40 -30.79
N PHE A 910 -16.65 37.27 -31.49
CA PHE A 910 -17.69 37.08 -32.50
C PHE A 910 -18.12 35.59 -32.56
N SER A 911 -19.37 35.33 -32.97
CA SER A 911 -19.95 33.98 -33.06
C SER A 911 -20.20 33.57 -34.52
N THR A 912 -20.02 32.30 -34.87
CA THR A 912 -20.63 31.67 -36.06
C THR A 912 -20.80 30.16 -35.86
N VAL A 913 -21.57 29.50 -36.72
CA VAL A 913 -22.14 28.15 -36.54
C VAL A 913 -22.02 27.34 -37.84
N GLN A 914 -22.20 26.01 -37.75
CA GLN A 914 -22.53 25.03 -38.81
C GLN A 914 -21.40 24.33 -39.61
N TYR A 915 -21.09 23.10 -39.15
CA TYR A 915 -21.29 21.80 -39.83
C TYR A 915 -20.57 21.39 -41.14
N PHE A 916 -20.24 20.08 -41.14
CA PHE A 916 -19.99 19.14 -42.25
C PHE A 916 -18.83 19.40 -43.23
N PHE A 917 -17.80 18.56 -43.11
CA PHE A 917 -17.87 17.23 -43.75
C PHE A 917 -17.47 16.13 -42.77
#